data_AF-A0A7W1KBM5-F1
#
_entry.id   AF-A0A7W1KBM5-F1
#
_cell.length_a   1.000
_cell.length_b   1.000
_cell.length_c   1.000
_cell.angle_alpha   90.00
_cell.angle_beta   90.00
_cell.angle_gamma   90.00
#
_symmetry.space_group_name_H-M   'P 1'
#
loop_
_entity.id
_entity.type
_entity.pdbx_description
1 polymer ?
#
loop_
_entity_poly.entity_id
_entity_poly.type
_entity_poly.pdbx_seq_one_letter_code
_entity_poly.pdbx_strand_id
1 'polypeptide(L)'
;AKVAATEPEPEPAAGCPQPSSTKTADRTTSPTRVVRDEKPERALRNAQGVPTVANPTMSLATLGPAPIGVPNFFIDKFRIPVFLLPIYQAAGIQYGVRWEVLAAINEIETDYGRNLNVSSAGALGWMQFMPATWKAYGVDANRDNRKDPFNPVDAIFAAARYLKAAGAGEDLRRAIFAYNHADWYVESVLMRARLIGGLPSDLVGSLSGLTQGHFPVYAKARYADDLAEHKATRRVALGRNAAMPVEADASRRSIDIFAEAGSPVIAVQDGRVVATGNNKRLGNFVRLTDAFGNTYTYAHLKKLAKRVPVAKTKTQSKSSIAKELALPKADPKPTQAATAGRPTKNRPKLKAAAPRTAAKAAAVAKKERLFAHPAREQALPHGGAKQLLKSELTLGSDESLKSYFTGEFGLDKKDVVLKPLAAGARVIAGTILGRIGKTSATVAPHLQFEIRPAGRGAPRIDPKPILDGWKLLEATAIYRAKGANPLSGDAARSASIGQIMLMSKESLAQRVLNNPRIEVYSCGRRDIEAGAIDRRVLATLEFLAASGLKPTVTSLTCGHSYLTASGNVSAHSAGAAVDIAMVNGIPILGHQGEGSITDITIRRLLTLQGMAKPNQIISLMTYDGTDNTLALSDHADHIHVGFRPEYAAGTPAAKELASVLKPSQWVKLIDRLGQIDNPSVATKPSKYAITVPVPRASTAHRGD
;
A
#
# COMPACT_ATOMS: atom_id res chain seq x y z
N ALA A 1 40.64 10.14 -63.18
CA ALA A 1 39.58 9.80 -64.17
C ALA A 1 38.69 8.70 -63.58
N LYS A 2 37.78 8.11 -64.37
CA LYS A 2 36.95 6.94 -64.01
C LYS A 2 37.79 5.71 -63.60
N VAL A 3 37.19 4.84 -62.77
CA VAL A 3 37.35 3.34 -62.76
C VAL A 3 38.72 2.78 -62.32
N ALA A 4 38.86 1.52 -61.85
CA ALA A 4 38.14 0.74 -60.82
C ALA A 4 38.92 -0.57 -60.50
N ALA A 5 38.68 -1.14 -59.31
CA ALA A 5 38.81 -2.57 -58.95
C ALA A 5 40.19 -3.29 -58.89
N THR A 6 40.24 -4.34 -58.04
CA THR A 6 41.12 -5.54 -58.01
C THR A 6 42.64 -5.42 -58.01
N GLU A 7 43.31 -5.96 -56.97
CA GLU A 7 44.07 -7.25 -57.00
C GLU A 7 44.55 -7.67 -55.56
N PRO A 8 45.22 -8.85 -55.33
CA PRO A 8 45.18 -9.57 -54.03
C PRO A 8 46.49 -9.58 -53.18
N GLU A 9 46.56 -10.53 -52.22
CA GLU A 9 47.68 -11.00 -51.37
C GLU A 9 48.99 -11.35 -52.15
N PRO A 10 50.20 -11.52 -51.53
CA PRO A 10 50.44 -12.03 -50.15
C PRO A 10 51.67 -11.46 -49.35
N GLU A 11 52.03 -12.19 -48.30
CA GLU A 11 53.21 -12.18 -47.40
C GLU A 11 54.61 -11.99 -48.08
N PRO A 12 55.70 -11.60 -47.35
CA PRO A 12 56.39 -12.52 -46.43
C PRO A 12 57.14 -11.94 -45.20
N ALA A 13 57.80 -12.86 -44.48
CA ALA A 13 58.34 -12.79 -43.13
C ALA A 13 59.75 -12.16 -42.89
N ALA A 14 60.10 -12.14 -41.59
CA ALA A 14 61.44 -12.19 -40.97
C ALA A 14 62.29 -10.90 -40.85
N GLY A 15 62.97 -10.76 -39.70
CA GLY A 15 63.97 -9.71 -39.43
C GLY A 15 64.11 -9.28 -37.96
N CYS A 16 64.81 -10.06 -37.13
CA CYS A 16 65.24 -9.64 -35.79
C CYS A 16 66.74 -9.33 -35.82
N PRO A 17 67.21 -8.28 -35.13
CA PRO A 17 68.19 -8.55 -34.07
C PRO A 17 68.12 -7.64 -32.82
N GLN A 18 68.70 -8.16 -31.74
CA GLN A 18 69.20 -7.49 -30.52
C GLN A 18 70.75 -7.36 -30.63
N PRO A 19 71.55 -6.68 -29.76
CA PRO A 19 71.33 -6.54 -28.30
C PRO A 19 71.96 -5.37 -27.48
N SER A 20 71.61 -5.36 -26.18
CA SER A 20 72.45 -5.14 -24.97
C SER A 20 73.06 -3.78 -24.56
N SER A 21 72.68 -3.35 -23.34
CA SER A 21 73.58 -2.93 -22.22
C SER A 21 72.76 -2.94 -20.89
N THR A 22 73.04 -3.68 -19.80
CA THR A 22 74.09 -3.54 -18.73
C THR A 22 74.22 -2.11 -18.16
N LYS A 23 74.20 -1.78 -16.85
CA LYS A 23 74.40 -2.44 -15.50
C LYS A 23 73.53 -1.64 -14.45
N THR A 24 73.35 -1.88 -13.13
CA THR A 24 73.69 -2.85 -12.03
C THR A 24 72.57 -2.67 -10.96
N ALA A 25 72.10 -3.61 -10.12
CA ALA A 25 72.67 -4.54 -9.12
C ALA A 25 72.89 -3.96 -7.69
N ASP A 26 72.16 -4.48 -6.69
CA ASP A 26 72.69 -4.82 -5.35
C ASP A 26 71.89 -5.97 -4.68
N ARG A 27 72.37 -6.45 -3.53
CA ARG A 27 72.03 -7.66 -2.74
C ARG A 27 71.34 -7.30 -1.41
N THR A 28 70.84 -8.18 -0.53
CA THR A 28 70.37 -9.59 -0.54
C THR A 28 69.56 -9.82 0.74
N THR A 29 68.52 -10.65 0.70
CA THR A 29 68.23 -11.68 1.74
C THR A 29 67.08 -12.58 1.28
N SER A 30 67.04 -13.81 1.78
CA SER A 30 65.92 -14.75 1.63
C SER A 30 65.68 -15.45 2.97
N PRO A 31 64.50 -16.06 3.20
CA PRO A 31 64.48 -17.51 2.98
C PRO A 31 63.15 -18.09 2.46
N THR A 32 63.21 -19.38 2.09
CA THR A 32 62.11 -20.36 1.99
C THR A 32 60.96 -20.08 1.01
N ARG A 33 61.08 -20.62 -0.21
CA ARG A 33 59.97 -20.83 -1.16
C ARG A 33 59.08 -21.98 -0.67
N VAL A 34 57.87 -21.68 -0.19
CA VAL A 34 56.82 -22.70 -0.01
C VAL A 34 56.21 -23.00 -1.36
N VAL A 35 56.30 -24.25 -1.82
CA VAL A 35 55.54 -24.73 -2.98
C VAL A 35 54.07 -24.83 -2.58
N ARG A 36 53.18 -24.22 -3.37
CA ARG A 36 51.74 -24.51 -3.36
C ARG A 36 51.42 -25.26 -4.64
N ASP A 37 50.72 -26.37 -4.54
CA ASP A 37 50.21 -27.08 -5.71
C ASP A 37 49.18 -26.21 -6.43
N GLU A 38 49.47 -25.84 -7.69
CA GLU A 38 48.50 -25.20 -8.56
C GLU A 38 47.47 -26.25 -9.02
N LYS A 39 46.42 -26.38 -8.21
CA LYS A 39 45.27 -27.24 -8.48
C LYS A 39 44.60 -26.77 -9.78
N PRO A 40 44.33 -27.66 -10.76
CA PRO A 40 43.88 -27.25 -12.09
C PRO A 40 42.60 -26.43 -12.02
N GLU A 41 42.59 -25.30 -12.74
CA GLU A 41 41.53 -24.30 -12.65
C GLU A 41 40.20 -24.88 -13.17
N ARG A 42 39.17 -24.87 -12.31
CA ARG A 42 37.90 -25.54 -12.61
C ARG A 42 37.10 -24.74 -13.64
N ALA A 43 36.85 -25.35 -14.79
CA ALA A 43 36.03 -24.79 -15.85
C ALA A 43 34.68 -24.23 -15.31
N LEU A 44 34.44 -22.94 -15.59
CA LEU A 44 33.32 -22.17 -15.04
C LEU A 44 31.95 -22.55 -15.63
N ARG A 45 31.94 -23.33 -16.72
CA ARG A 45 30.79 -23.92 -17.42
C ARG A 45 31.15 -25.30 -17.95
N ASN A 46 30.15 -26.17 -18.17
CA ASN A 46 30.31 -27.42 -18.93
C ASN A 46 30.23 -27.16 -20.46
N ALA A 47 30.45 -28.21 -21.25
CA ALA A 47 30.40 -28.14 -22.72
C ALA A 47 29.02 -27.74 -23.30
N GLN A 48 27.97 -27.86 -22.49
CA GLN A 48 26.59 -27.45 -22.81
C GLN A 48 26.27 -26.02 -22.32
N GLY A 49 27.29 -25.26 -21.87
CA GLY A 49 27.17 -23.87 -21.44
C GLY A 49 26.61 -23.66 -20.03
N VAL A 50 26.27 -24.72 -19.29
CA VAL A 50 25.70 -24.66 -17.94
C VAL A 50 26.80 -24.38 -16.90
N PRO A 51 26.66 -23.39 -15.99
CA PRO A 51 27.64 -23.12 -14.94
C PRO A 51 27.91 -24.31 -14.02
N THR A 52 29.16 -24.45 -13.54
CA THR A 52 29.55 -25.54 -12.63
C THR A 52 29.47 -25.11 -11.16
N VAL A 53 29.44 -26.08 -10.23
CA VAL A 53 29.39 -25.83 -8.77
C VAL A 53 30.59 -25.06 -8.19
N ALA A 54 31.67 -24.87 -8.96
CA ALA A 54 32.78 -23.98 -8.59
C ALA A 54 32.55 -22.52 -9.00
N ASN A 55 31.52 -22.25 -9.81
CA ASN A 55 31.05 -20.93 -10.20
C ASN A 55 29.61 -20.70 -9.69
N PRO A 56 29.39 -20.64 -8.36
CA PRO A 56 28.11 -20.19 -7.84
C PRO A 56 27.96 -18.69 -8.17
N THR A 57 27.08 -18.34 -9.12
CA THR A 57 26.70 -16.95 -9.41
C THR A 57 25.78 -16.39 -8.32
N MET A 58 26.39 -16.29 -7.14
CA MET A 58 26.16 -15.44 -5.99
C MET A 58 24.76 -15.39 -5.36
N SER A 59 24.77 -15.83 -4.10
CA SER A 59 24.29 -15.09 -2.94
C SER A 59 22.82 -14.64 -2.94
N LEU A 60 22.11 -15.00 -1.87
CA LEU A 60 20.92 -14.26 -1.41
C LEU A 60 21.36 -12.91 -0.81
N ALA A 61 21.98 -12.06 -1.63
CA ALA A 61 22.31 -10.70 -1.28
C ALA A 61 21.00 -9.97 -0.94
N THR A 62 20.91 -9.49 0.30
CA THR A 62 20.01 -8.40 0.67
C THR A 62 20.32 -7.24 -0.26
N LEU A 63 19.37 -6.94 -1.17
CA LEU A 63 19.51 -5.81 -2.08
C LEU A 63 19.44 -4.53 -1.25
N GLY A 64 20.59 -3.92 -0.99
CA GLY A 64 20.67 -2.56 -0.48
C GLY A 64 19.99 -1.57 -1.45
N PRO A 65 19.68 -0.35 -0.99
CA PRO A 65 19.01 0.65 -1.81
C PRO A 65 19.79 0.89 -3.11
N ALA A 66 19.10 0.75 -4.25
CA ALA A 66 19.73 0.87 -5.56
C ALA A 66 20.35 2.27 -5.75
N PRO A 67 21.59 2.38 -6.28
CA PRO A 67 22.27 3.66 -6.42
C PRO A 67 21.60 4.55 -7.48
N ILE A 68 20.76 5.47 -7.01
CA ILE A 68 20.20 6.62 -7.72
C ILE A 68 19.35 6.27 -8.96
N GLY A 69 18.13 5.78 -8.70
CA GLY A 69 17.03 5.66 -9.66
C GLY A 69 16.78 4.24 -10.18
N VAL A 70 15.60 4.00 -10.77
CA VAL A 70 15.24 2.71 -11.35
C VAL A 70 15.98 2.48 -12.68
N PRO A 71 16.74 1.38 -12.88
CA PRO A 71 17.27 1.02 -14.20
C PRO A 71 16.15 0.72 -15.22
N ASN A 72 16.30 1.20 -16.47
CA ASN A 72 15.30 1.05 -17.53
C ASN A 72 14.80 -0.39 -17.72
N PHE A 73 15.68 -1.38 -17.53
CA PHE A 73 15.35 -2.81 -17.63
C PHE A 73 14.16 -3.22 -16.74
N PHE A 74 14.06 -2.73 -15.50
CA PHE A 74 12.93 -3.06 -14.62
C PHE A 74 11.59 -2.49 -15.13
N ILE A 75 11.67 -1.40 -15.90
CA ILE A 75 10.53 -0.77 -16.54
C ILE A 75 10.14 -1.58 -17.79
N ASP A 76 11.09 -1.89 -18.66
CA ASP A 76 10.91 -2.77 -19.84
C ASP A 76 10.29 -4.13 -19.48
N LYS A 77 10.61 -4.66 -18.29
CA LYS A 77 10.17 -5.98 -17.81
C LYS A 77 8.99 -5.93 -16.83
N PHE A 78 8.36 -4.77 -16.60
CA PHE A 78 7.12 -4.74 -15.82
C PHE A 78 5.97 -5.38 -16.61
N ARG A 79 5.31 -6.40 -16.02
CA ARG A 79 4.24 -7.20 -16.66
C ARG A 79 3.00 -7.44 -15.80
N ILE A 80 3.05 -7.04 -14.52
CA ILE A 80 2.01 -7.32 -13.52
C ILE A 80 0.81 -6.37 -13.73
N PRO A 81 -0.41 -6.88 -13.97
CA PRO A 81 -1.64 -6.08 -13.93
C PRO A 81 -1.77 -5.37 -12.57
N VAL A 82 -1.80 -4.03 -12.59
CA VAL A 82 -1.52 -3.22 -11.40
C VAL A 82 -2.48 -3.53 -10.23
N PHE A 83 -3.74 -3.82 -10.54
CA PHE A 83 -4.78 -4.15 -9.55
C PHE A 83 -4.50 -5.43 -8.73
N LEU A 84 -3.57 -6.28 -9.16
CA LEU A 84 -3.13 -7.47 -8.41
C LEU A 84 -2.12 -7.13 -7.31
N LEU A 85 -1.41 -5.99 -7.39
CA LEU A 85 -0.37 -5.63 -6.41
C LEU A 85 -0.90 -5.55 -4.95
N PRO A 86 -2.06 -4.92 -4.65
CA PRO A 86 -2.62 -4.95 -3.30
C PRO A 86 -3.00 -6.37 -2.85
N ILE A 87 -3.43 -7.24 -3.77
CA ILE A 87 -3.85 -8.61 -3.47
C ILE A 87 -2.65 -9.48 -3.08
N TYR A 88 -1.55 -9.43 -3.85
CA TYR A 88 -0.31 -10.13 -3.49
C TYR A 88 0.26 -9.62 -2.17
N GLN A 89 0.28 -8.30 -1.95
CA GLN A 89 0.80 -7.71 -0.71
C GLN A 89 -0.03 -8.13 0.50
N ALA A 90 -1.37 -8.09 0.40
CA ALA A 90 -2.26 -8.52 1.47
C ALA A 90 -2.17 -10.02 1.79
N ALA A 91 -2.12 -10.88 0.76
CA ALA A 91 -1.93 -12.32 0.91
C ALA A 91 -0.56 -12.64 1.55
N GLY A 92 0.49 -11.94 1.12
CA GLY A 92 1.85 -12.08 1.65
C GLY A 92 1.93 -11.72 3.14
N ILE A 93 1.37 -10.57 3.54
CA ILE A 93 1.32 -10.13 4.95
C ILE A 93 0.50 -11.12 5.81
N GLN A 94 -0.61 -11.67 5.28
CA GLN A 94 -1.44 -12.63 6.01
C GLN A 94 -0.71 -13.94 6.33
N TYR A 95 0.05 -14.47 5.38
CA TYR A 95 0.64 -15.81 5.49
C TYR A 95 2.15 -15.82 5.75
N GLY A 96 2.82 -14.67 5.78
CA GLY A 96 4.27 -14.59 5.94
C GLY A 96 5.03 -15.08 4.69
N VAL A 97 4.47 -14.83 3.51
CA VAL A 97 5.06 -15.16 2.21
C VAL A 97 5.42 -13.84 1.50
N ARG A 98 6.52 -13.83 0.74
CA ARG A 98 6.89 -12.68 -0.10
C ARG A 98 5.90 -12.48 -1.24
N TRP A 99 5.33 -11.28 -1.38
CA TRP A 99 4.36 -10.95 -2.43
C TRP A 99 4.92 -11.20 -3.85
N GLU A 100 6.24 -11.06 -4.03
CA GLU A 100 6.93 -11.29 -5.30
C GLU A 100 6.91 -12.77 -5.72
N VAL A 101 6.87 -13.71 -4.76
CA VAL A 101 6.74 -15.15 -5.02
C VAL A 101 5.33 -15.48 -5.52
N LEU A 102 4.32 -14.84 -4.93
CA LEU A 102 2.92 -15.01 -5.36
C LEU A 102 2.69 -14.45 -6.76
N ALA A 103 3.33 -13.33 -7.09
CA ALA A 103 3.32 -12.74 -8.43
C ALA A 103 4.09 -13.63 -9.44
N ALA A 104 5.27 -14.14 -9.07
CA ALA A 104 6.07 -15.04 -9.90
C ALA A 104 5.36 -16.36 -10.25
N ILE A 105 4.64 -16.96 -9.28
CA ILE A 105 3.81 -18.14 -9.53
C ILE A 105 2.68 -17.81 -10.49
N ASN A 106 1.92 -16.75 -10.24
CA ASN A 106 0.79 -16.35 -11.11
C ASN A 106 1.24 -16.02 -12.55
N GLU A 107 2.45 -15.48 -12.73
CA GLU A 107 3.07 -15.30 -14.05
C GLU A 107 3.33 -16.62 -14.78
N ILE A 108 3.79 -17.65 -14.08
CA ILE A 108 4.06 -18.97 -14.66
C ILE A 108 2.76 -19.72 -14.94
N GLU A 109 1.82 -19.72 -13.99
CA GLU A 109 0.60 -20.55 -14.07
C GLU A 109 -0.41 -20.05 -15.12
N THR A 110 -0.62 -18.72 -15.22
CA THR A 110 -1.69 -18.16 -16.06
C THR A 110 -1.31 -16.87 -16.79
N ASP A 111 -0.04 -16.47 -16.75
CA ASP A 111 0.44 -15.16 -17.19
C ASP A 111 -0.38 -13.99 -16.62
N TYR A 112 -0.56 -14.00 -15.29
CA TYR A 112 -1.42 -13.06 -14.55
C TYR A 112 -2.91 -13.12 -14.94
N GLY A 113 -3.46 -14.31 -15.17
CA GLY A 113 -4.85 -14.52 -15.57
C GLY A 113 -5.17 -14.26 -17.04
N ARG A 114 -4.17 -14.13 -17.91
CA ARG A 114 -4.39 -14.05 -19.38
C ARG A 114 -4.71 -15.41 -19.98
N ASN A 115 -4.29 -16.51 -19.34
CA ASN A 115 -4.68 -17.87 -19.68
C ASN A 115 -5.34 -18.56 -18.49
N LEU A 116 -6.66 -18.40 -18.34
CA LEU A 116 -7.46 -19.08 -17.31
C LEU A 116 -8.08 -20.39 -17.80
N ASN A 117 -7.53 -21.02 -18.85
CA ASN A 117 -8.00 -22.33 -19.27
C ASN A 117 -7.71 -23.39 -18.19
N VAL A 118 -8.55 -24.41 -18.14
CA VAL A 118 -8.30 -25.60 -17.31
C VAL A 118 -7.22 -26.42 -18.01
N SER A 119 -6.13 -26.77 -17.33
CA SER A 119 -5.05 -27.55 -17.94
C SER A 119 -5.49 -28.98 -18.30
N SER A 120 -4.68 -29.68 -19.10
CA SER A 120 -4.87 -31.11 -19.38
C SER A 120 -4.85 -31.99 -18.13
N ALA A 121 -4.20 -31.55 -17.05
CA ALA A 121 -4.22 -32.20 -15.74
C ALA A 121 -5.46 -31.83 -14.88
N GLY A 122 -6.34 -30.95 -15.36
CA GLY A 122 -7.53 -30.49 -14.63
C GLY A 122 -7.27 -29.34 -13.64
N ALA A 123 -6.14 -28.65 -13.75
CA ALA A 123 -5.77 -27.54 -12.87
C ALA A 123 -6.64 -26.29 -13.14
N LEU A 124 -6.97 -25.52 -12.09
CA LEU A 124 -8.06 -24.54 -12.09
C LEU A 124 -7.61 -23.11 -11.79
N GLY A 125 -8.04 -22.17 -12.63
CA GLY A 125 -8.07 -20.74 -12.34
C GLY A 125 -6.70 -20.07 -12.23
N TRP A 126 -6.65 -18.91 -11.55
CA TRP A 126 -5.53 -17.95 -11.57
C TRP A 126 -4.18 -18.50 -11.12
N MET A 127 -4.21 -19.51 -10.26
CA MET A 127 -3.03 -20.15 -9.68
C MET A 127 -3.01 -21.66 -9.98
N GLN A 128 -3.69 -22.09 -11.07
CA GLN A 128 -3.77 -23.48 -11.56
C GLN A 128 -3.86 -24.53 -10.44
N PHE A 129 -4.87 -24.40 -9.59
CA PHE A 129 -5.06 -25.35 -8.49
C PHE A 129 -5.63 -26.68 -8.97
N MET A 130 -4.95 -27.78 -8.66
CA MET A 130 -5.56 -29.12 -8.74
C MET A 130 -6.81 -29.18 -7.84
N PRO A 131 -7.92 -29.82 -8.25
CA PRO A 131 -9.19 -29.76 -7.51
C PRO A 131 -9.12 -30.22 -6.05
N ALA A 132 -8.29 -31.22 -5.74
CA ALA A 132 -8.05 -31.68 -4.37
C ALA A 132 -7.32 -30.61 -3.54
N THR A 133 -6.29 -29.98 -4.11
CA THR A 133 -5.57 -28.85 -3.49
C THR A 133 -6.50 -27.67 -3.27
N TRP A 134 -7.40 -27.36 -4.22
CA TRP A 134 -8.42 -26.32 -4.02
C TRP A 134 -9.35 -26.63 -2.83
N LYS A 135 -9.84 -27.88 -2.74
CA LYS A 135 -10.72 -28.32 -1.65
C LYS A 135 -10.08 -28.15 -0.26
N ALA A 136 -8.77 -28.39 -0.15
CA ALA A 136 -8.03 -28.25 1.11
C ALA A 136 -7.57 -26.80 1.41
N TYR A 137 -7.04 -26.10 0.41
CA TYR A 137 -6.33 -24.82 0.58
C TYR A 137 -7.15 -23.58 0.23
N GLY A 138 -8.20 -23.71 -0.59
CA GLY A 138 -9.09 -22.62 -0.98
C GLY A 138 -9.66 -21.85 0.23
N VAL A 139 -9.78 -20.54 0.06
CA VAL A 139 -10.29 -19.60 1.07
C VAL A 139 -11.32 -18.66 0.44
N ASP A 140 -12.20 -18.14 1.27
CA ASP A 140 -13.14 -17.07 0.93
C ASP A 140 -12.48 -15.77 1.41
N ALA A 141 -11.72 -15.15 0.50
CA ALA A 141 -10.88 -14.00 0.81
C ALA A 141 -11.63 -12.69 0.54
N ASN A 142 -12.47 -12.65 -0.51
CA ASN A 142 -13.35 -11.51 -0.80
C ASN A 142 -14.60 -11.44 0.10
N ARG A 143 -14.93 -12.51 0.84
CA ARG A 143 -16.11 -12.64 1.72
C ARG A 143 -17.45 -12.61 1.00
N ASP A 144 -17.53 -13.25 -0.17
CA ASP A 144 -18.80 -13.44 -0.89
C ASP A 144 -19.61 -14.67 -0.45
N ASN A 145 -19.08 -15.47 0.49
CA ASN A 145 -19.59 -16.77 0.96
C ASN A 145 -19.33 -17.90 -0.04
N ARG A 146 -18.28 -17.78 -0.87
CA ARG A 146 -17.73 -18.85 -1.70
C ARG A 146 -16.21 -18.83 -1.69
N LYS A 147 -15.64 -19.91 -2.19
CA LYS A 147 -14.21 -20.06 -2.50
C LYS A 147 -14.10 -20.38 -3.98
N ASP A 148 -13.80 -19.39 -4.81
CA ASP A 148 -13.72 -19.55 -6.26
C ASP A 148 -12.27 -19.51 -6.79
N PRO A 149 -11.73 -20.58 -7.41
CA PRO A 149 -10.38 -20.54 -7.97
C PRO A 149 -10.27 -19.57 -9.17
N PHE A 150 -11.40 -19.13 -9.73
CA PHE A 150 -11.48 -18.11 -10.78
C PHE A 150 -11.69 -16.69 -10.24
N ASN A 151 -11.73 -16.49 -8.92
CA ASN A 151 -11.57 -15.18 -8.28
C ASN A 151 -10.08 -14.95 -7.96
N PRO A 152 -9.46 -13.83 -8.38
CA PRO A 152 -8.05 -13.58 -8.13
C PRO A 152 -7.71 -13.46 -6.64
N VAL A 153 -8.61 -12.91 -5.81
CA VAL A 153 -8.35 -12.70 -4.38
C VAL A 153 -8.31 -14.04 -3.64
N ASP A 154 -9.33 -14.88 -3.84
CA ASP A 154 -9.41 -16.22 -3.25
C ASP A 154 -8.21 -17.08 -3.68
N ALA A 155 -7.89 -17.08 -4.98
CA ALA A 155 -6.82 -17.91 -5.52
C ALA A 155 -5.44 -17.48 -5.02
N ILE A 156 -5.13 -16.18 -5.02
CA ILE A 156 -3.83 -15.67 -4.53
C ILE A 156 -3.69 -15.88 -3.02
N PHE A 157 -4.75 -15.68 -2.23
CA PHE A 157 -4.72 -15.98 -0.80
C PHE A 157 -4.60 -17.48 -0.51
N ALA A 158 -5.25 -18.35 -1.31
CA ALA A 158 -5.10 -19.80 -1.19
C ALA A 158 -3.68 -20.27 -1.53
N ALA A 159 -3.00 -19.63 -2.48
CA ALA A 159 -1.61 -19.94 -2.83
C ALA A 159 -0.65 -19.53 -1.70
N ALA A 160 -0.83 -18.34 -1.14
CA ALA A 160 -0.10 -17.92 0.05
C ALA A 160 -0.35 -18.84 1.27
N ARG A 161 -1.60 -19.29 1.46
CA ARG A 161 -1.97 -20.28 2.49
C ARG A 161 -1.28 -21.62 2.26
N TYR A 162 -1.26 -22.11 1.02
CA TYR A 162 -0.58 -23.35 0.65
C TYR A 162 0.92 -23.27 0.97
N LEU A 163 1.60 -22.24 0.47
CA LEU A 163 3.04 -22.07 0.64
C LEU A 163 3.42 -21.98 2.13
N LYS A 164 2.63 -21.26 2.94
CA LYS A 164 2.86 -21.22 4.40
C LYS A 164 2.68 -22.59 5.05
N ALA A 165 1.68 -23.38 4.65
CA ALA A 165 1.49 -24.74 5.15
C ALA A 165 2.60 -25.71 4.67
N ALA A 166 3.20 -25.46 3.51
CA ALA A 166 4.32 -26.23 2.97
C ALA A 166 5.69 -25.85 3.58
N GLY A 167 5.75 -24.83 4.46
CA GLY A 167 6.95 -24.43 5.18
C GLY A 167 7.67 -23.19 4.63
N ALA A 168 7.04 -22.34 3.81
CA ALA A 168 7.71 -21.22 3.13
C ALA A 168 8.38 -20.15 4.03
N GLY A 169 8.14 -20.17 5.35
CA GLY A 169 8.84 -19.32 6.31
C GLY A 169 10.10 -19.95 6.91
N GLU A 170 10.38 -21.21 6.60
CA GLU A 170 11.55 -21.98 7.03
C GLU A 170 12.39 -22.36 5.80
N ASP A 171 11.76 -22.98 4.80
CA ASP A 171 12.35 -23.28 3.49
C ASP A 171 11.37 -22.92 2.36
N LEU A 172 11.68 -21.81 1.69
CA LEU A 172 10.93 -21.31 0.54
C LEU A 172 11.11 -22.20 -0.71
N ARG A 173 12.28 -22.84 -0.90
CA ARG A 173 12.54 -23.72 -2.04
C ARG A 173 11.68 -24.98 -1.94
N ARG A 174 11.73 -25.65 -0.79
CA ARG A 174 10.87 -26.81 -0.48
C ARG A 174 9.39 -26.48 -0.59
N ALA A 175 8.96 -25.31 -0.12
CA ALA A 175 7.56 -24.91 -0.21
C ALA A 175 7.07 -24.67 -1.65
N ILE A 176 7.93 -24.11 -2.53
CA ILE A 176 7.64 -23.97 -3.96
C ILE A 176 7.70 -25.36 -4.64
N PHE A 177 8.62 -26.24 -4.27
CA PHE A 177 8.67 -27.62 -4.77
C PHE A 177 7.41 -28.42 -4.39
N ALA A 178 6.88 -28.22 -3.18
CA ALA A 178 5.59 -28.80 -2.79
C ALA A 178 4.45 -28.31 -3.71
N TYR A 179 4.47 -27.03 -4.10
CA TYR A 179 3.50 -26.44 -5.03
C TYR A 179 3.54 -27.10 -6.41
N ASN A 180 4.76 -27.32 -6.95
CA ASN A 180 5.00 -28.03 -8.20
C ASN A 180 6.36 -28.76 -8.10
N HIS A 181 6.33 -30.09 -8.16
CA HIS A 181 7.45 -30.99 -7.83
C HIS A 181 8.50 -31.07 -8.95
N ALA A 182 9.05 -29.92 -9.34
CA ALA A 182 10.08 -29.83 -10.37
C ALA A 182 11.05 -28.68 -10.09
N ASP A 183 12.35 -28.96 -10.05
CA ASP A 183 13.38 -27.97 -9.70
C ASP A 183 13.44 -26.79 -10.70
N TRP A 184 13.17 -27.04 -11.99
CA TRP A 184 13.10 -25.98 -12.99
C TRP A 184 11.99 -24.95 -12.68
N TYR A 185 10.89 -25.40 -12.06
CA TYR A 185 9.81 -24.53 -11.63
C TYR A 185 10.24 -23.71 -10.41
N VAL A 186 10.90 -24.34 -9.43
CA VAL A 186 11.46 -23.66 -8.25
C VAL A 186 12.43 -22.56 -8.65
N GLU A 187 13.38 -22.83 -9.57
CA GLU A 187 14.30 -21.82 -10.07
C GLU A 187 13.57 -20.71 -10.87
N SER A 188 12.60 -21.07 -11.71
CA SER A 188 11.79 -20.10 -12.46
C SER A 188 11.04 -19.13 -11.54
N VAL A 189 10.37 -19.65 -10.49
CA VAL A 189 9.68 -18.83 -9.48
C VAL A 189 10.66 -17.92 -8.75
N LEU A 190 11.79 -18.45 -8.29
CA LEU A 190 12.77 -17.66 -7.52
C LEU A 190 13.48 -16.61 -8.37
N MET A 191 13.80 -16.91 -9.63
CA MET A 191 14.38 -15.95 -10.58
C MET A 191 13.40 -14.81 -10.87
N ARG A 192 12.12 -15.13 -11.14
CA ARG A 192 11.06 -14.12 -11.35
C ARG A 192 10.81 -13.30 -10.10
N ALA A 193 10.70 -13.92 -8.94
CA ALA A 193 10.53 -13.23 -7.66
C ALA A 193 11.72 -12.31 -7.33
N ARG A 194 12.95 -12.68 -7.74
CA ARG A 194 14.15 -11.83 -7.62
C ARG A 194 14.12 -10.64 -8.58
N LEU A 195 13.63 -10.82 -9.82
CA LEU A 195 13.45 -9.75 -10.80
C LEU A 195 12.35 -8.76 -10.35
N ILE A 196 11.20 -9.26 -9.90
CA ILE A 196 10.12 -8.45 -9.34
C ILE A 196 10.59 -7.73 -8.06
N GLY A 197 11.32 -8.43 -7.19
CA GLY A 197 11.88 -7.86 -5.96
C GLY A 197 13.03 -6.87 -6.16
N GLY A 198 13.48 -6.65 -7.40
CA GLY A 198 14.38 -5.55 -7.76
C GLY A 198 13.67 -4.25 -8.14
N LEU A 199 12.33 -4.24 -8.24
CA LEU A 199 11.54 -3.02 -8.40
C LEU A 199 11.65 -2.17 -7.12
N PRO A 200 12.10 -0.91 -7.18
CA PRO A 200 12.22 -0.07 -5.99
C PRO A 200 10.88 0.13 -5.26
N SER A 201 10.93 0.09 -3.92
CA SER A 201 9.74 0.10 -3.07
C SER A 201 8.83 1.30 -3.30
N ASP A 202 9.41 2.47 -3.55
CA ASP A 202 8.66 3.71 -3.79
C ASP A 202 7.91 3.66 -5.14
N LEU A 203 8.45 2.96 -6.16
CA LEU A 203 7.75 2.72 -7.43
C LEU A 203 6.56 1.77 -7.24
N VAL A 204 6.78 0.66 -6.54
CA VAL A 204 5.70 -0.29 -6.20
C VAL A 204 4.63 0.40 -5.32
N GLY A 205 5.06 1.30 -4.43
CA GLY A 205 4.19 2.16 -3.62
C GLY A 205 3.33 3.10 -4.46
N SER A 206 3.93 3.88 -5.37
CA SER A 206 3.18 4.77 -6.28
C SER A 206 2.20 3.99 -7.17
N LEU A 207 2.64 2.86 -7.75
CA LEU A 207 1.79 2.01 -8.61
C LEU A 207 0.61 1.42 -7.84
N SER A 208 0.84 0.83 -6.66
CA SER A 208 -0.25 0.32 -5.83
C SER A 208 -1.16 1.45 -5.33
N GLY A 209 -0.63 2.63 -4.97
CA GLY A 209 -1.41 3.80 -4.57
C GLY A 209 -2.36 4.29 -5.67
N LEU A 210 -1.90 4.28 -6.93
CA LEU A 210 -2.73 4.55 -8.11
C LEU A 210 -3.87 3.54 -8.30
N THR A 211 -3.86 2.35 -7.66
CA THR A 211 -4.99 1.38 -7.75
C THR A 211 -6.04 1.55 -6.65
N GLN A 212 -5.75 2.30 -5.59
CA GLN A 212 -6.65 2.43 -4.43
C GLN A 212 -7.52 3.70 -4.46
N GLY A 213 -7.69 4.32 -5.64
CA GLY A 213 -8.49 5.52 -5.80
C GLY A 213 -9.96 5.25 -6.11
N HIS A 214 -10.80 6.25 -5.85
CA HIS A 214 -12.22 6.26 -6.25
C HIS A 214 -12.38 6.78 -7.68
N PHE A 215 -13.45 6.37 -8.37
CA PHE A 215 -13.79 6.98 -9.65
C PHE A 215 -14.13 8.49 -9.49
N PRO A 216 -13.55 9.41 -10.29
CA PRO A 216 -13.59 10.86 -10.01
C PRO A 216 -14.95 11.54 -10.16
N VAL A 217 -15.97 10.84 -10.68
CA VAL A 217 -17.33 11.36 -10.86
C VAL A 217 -18.30 10.47 -10.10
N TYR A 218 -18.91 11.00 -9.04
CA TYR A 218 -19.88 10.26 -8.22
C TYR A 218 -21.28 10.35 -8.84
N ALA A 219 -21.40 9.83 -10.06
CA ALA A 219 -22.63 9.72 -10.86
C ALA A 219 -22.42 8.70 -12.00
N LYS A 220 -23.51 8.37 -12.72
CA LYS A 220 -23.46 7.57 -13.94
C LYS A 220 -22.65 8.32 -15.02
N ALA A 221 -21.50 7.77 -15.41
CA ALA A 221 -20.53 8.45 -16.28
C ALA A 221 -19.87 7.53 -17.31
N ARG A 222 -19.55 8.10 -18.49
CA ARG A 222 -18.91 7.43 -19.64
C ARG A 222 -17.62 8.15 -20.05
N TYR A 223 -16.68 7.44 -20.66
CA TYR A 223 -15.44 8.00 -21.23
C TYR A 223 -14.99 7.22 -22.47
N ALA A 224 -13.82 7.55 -23.03
CA ALA A 224 -13.27 6.89 -24.22
C ALA A 224 -13.24 5.36 -24.04
N ASP A 225 -13.83 4.66 -25.02
CA ASP A 225 -13.96 3.20 -25.09
C ASP A 225 -14.35 2.56 -23.74
N ASP A 226 -15.39 3.14 -23.13
CA ASP A 226 -15.88 2.77 -21.82
C ASP A 226 -16.10 1.25 -21.72
N LEU A 227 -15.55 0.68 -20.64
CA LEU A 227 -15.67 -0.74 -20.30
C LEU A 227 -17.07 -1.00 -19.74
N ALA A 228 -18.08 -0.85 -20.61
CA ALA A 228 -19.48 -0.89 -20.24
C ALA A 228 -19.80 -2.15 -19.46
N GLU A 229 -20.62 -2.02 -18.41
CA GLU A 229 -20.97 -3.10 -17.49
C GLU A 229 -21.51 -4.35 -18.23
N HIS A 230 -22.27 -4.16 -19.32
CA HIS A 230 -22.73 -5.23 -20.21
C HIS A 230 -21.65 -5.86 -21.10
N LYS A 231 -20.53 -5.18 -21.38
CA LYS A 231 -19.34 -5.78 -22.03
C LYS A 231 -18.54 -6.60 -21.00
N ALA A 232 -18.28 -6.03 -19.82
CA ALA A 232 -17.57 -6.68 -18.70
C ALA A 232 -18.28 -7.94 -18.15
N THR A 233 -19.58 -8.08 -18.42
CA THR A 233 -20.41 -9.23 -18.02
C THR A 233 -20.73 -10.20 -19.16
N ARG A 234 -20.15 -10.04 -20.37
CA ARG A 234 -20.42 -10.96 -21.50
C ARG A 234 -19.93 -12.37 -21.21
N ARG A 235 -20.77 -13.36 -21.55
CA ARG A 235 -20.32 -14.73 -21.76
C ARG A 235 -19.41 -14.75 -22.99
N VAL A 236 -18.19 -15.26 -22.82
CA VAL A 236 -17.28 -15.58 -23.92
C VAL A 236 -17.38 -17.07 -24.22
N ALA A 237 -17.22 -17.44 -25.50
CA ALA A 237 -17.31 -18.82 -25.96
C ALA A 237 -16.21 -19.69 -25.31
N LEU A 238 -16.50 -20.98 -25.13
CA LEU A 238 -15.53 -21.95 -24.61
C LEU A 238 -14.25 -21.92 -25.47
N GLY A 239 -13.08 -21.85 -24.84
CA GLY A 239 -11.79 -21.83 -25.54
C GLY A 239 -11.37 -20.49 -26.15
N ARG A 240 -12.07 -19.37 -25.86
CA ARG A 240 -11.57 -18.01 -26.20
C ARG A 240 -11.27 -17.17 -24.97
N ASN A 241 -10.13 -16.48 -25.02
CA ASN A 241 -9.76 -15.51 -24.00
C ASN A 241 -10.74 -14.33 -24.00
N ALA A 242 -11.24 -13.99 -22.81
CA ALA A 242 -12.22 -12.93 -22.62
C ALA A 242 -11.61 -11.52 -22.49
N ALA A 243 -10.36 -11.34 -22.92
CA ALA A 243 -9.63 -10.08 -22.80
C ALA A 243 -10.39 -8.95 -23.52
N MET A 244 -10.92 -8.01 -22.74
CA MET A 244 -11.22 -6.67 -23.25
C MET A 244 -9.89 -5.90 -23.24
N PRO A 245 -9.32 -5.53 -24.40
CA PRO A 245 -8.11 -4.74 -24.41
C PRO A 245 -8.38 -3.41 -23.72
N VAL A 246 -7.55 -3.10 -22.73
CA VAL A 246 -7.53 -1.80 -22.06
C VAL A 246 -6.68 -0.88 -22.95
N GLU A 247 -7.31 -0.35 -23.99
CA GLU A 247 -6.65 0.41 -25.05
C GLU A 247 -6.12 1.76 -24.56
N ALA A 248 -4.92 1.70 -23.98
CA ALA A 248 -4.08 2.84 -23.69
C ALA A 248 -3.56 3.46 -24.98
N ASP A 249 -3.61 4.78 -25.06
CA ASP A 249 -3.17 5.55 -26.22
C ASP A 249 -1.90 6.31 -25.83
N ALA A 250 -0.79 5.96 -26.48
CA ALA A 250 0.52 6.57 -26.23
C ALA A 250 0.56 8.08 -26.49
N SER A 251 -0.43 8.67 -27.17
CA SER A 251 -0.61 10.12 -27.33
C SER A 251 -1.51 10.76 -26.25
N ARG A 252 -2.37 9.99 -25.58
CA ARG A 252 -3.38 10.48 -24.64
C ARG A 252 -2.74 10.98 -23.34
N ARG A 253 -3.12 12.19 -22.89
CA ARG A 253 -2.55 12.88 -21.71
C ARG A 253 -3.61 13.42 -20.76
N SER A 254 -4.87 13.16 -21.08
CA SER A 254 -6.08 13.56 -20.37
C SER A 254 -7.23 12.73 -20.94
N ILE A 255 -8.32 12.58 -20.18
CA ILE A 255 -9.53 11.92 -20.66
C ILE A 255 -10.77 12.70 -20.23
N ASP A 256 -11.74 12.82 -21.14
CA ASP A 256 -12.99 13.49 -20.85
C ASP A 256 -14.03 12.45 -20.38
N ILE A 257 -14.58 12.69 -19.20
CA ILE A 257 -15.53 11.84 -18.49
C ILE A 257 -16.89 12.54 -18.51
N PHE A 258 -17.77 12.07 -19.38
CA PHE A 258 -19.09 12.63 -19.63
C PHE A 258 -20.12 12.14 -18.61
N ALA A 259 -20.88 13.08 -18.05
CA ALA A 259 -21.97 12.82 -17.10
C ALA A 259 -23.03 13.93 -17.19
N GLU A 260 -24.09 13.83 -16.41
CA GLU A 260 -25.17 14.83 -16.41
C GLU A 260 -24.71 16.19 -15.85
N ALA A 261 -25.37 17.27 -16.30
CA ALA A 261 -25.07 18.60 -15.78
C ALA A 261 -25.47 18.70 -14.30
N GLY A 262 -24.51 19.05 -13.45
CA GLY A 262 -24.66 19.05 -11.99
C GLY A 262 -24.06 17.83 -11.29
N SER A 263 -23.65 16.77 -12.00
CA SER A 263 -23.00 15.60 -11.39
C SER A 263 -21.76 16.01 -10.56
N PRO A 264 -21.61 15.48 -9.33
CA PRO A 264 -20.51 15.82 -8.44
C PRO A 264 -19.18 15.20 -8.90
N VAL A 265 -18.12 16.00 -8.83
CA VAL A 265 -16.74 15.55 -9.02
C VAL A 265 -16.07 15.45 -7.66
N ILE A 266 -15.47 14.30 -7.38
CA ILE A 266 -14.91 13.95 -6.08
C ILE A 266 -13.39 13.77 -6.14
N ALA A 267 -12.72 13.94 -5.00
CA ALA A 267 -11.31 13.62 -4.84
C ALA A 267 -11.09 12.10 -4.91
N VAL A 268 -10.28 11.63 -5.86
CA VAL A 268 -10.00 10.19 -6.04
C VAL A 268 -9.18 9.59 -4.89
N GLN A 269 -8.41 10.41 -4.19
CA GLN A 269 -7.51 10.04 -3.10
C GLN A 269 -7.47 11.15 -2.04
N ASP A 270 -6.99 10.80 -0.84
CA ASP A 270 -6.50 11.78 0.13
C ASP A 270 -5.42 12.65 -0.50
N GLY A 271 -5.50 13.97 -0.37
CA GLY A 271 -4.57 14.87 -1.03
C GLY A 271 -4.48 16.28 -0.46
N ARG A 272 -3.45 17.00 -0.89
CA ARG A 272 -3.30 18.44 -0.70
C ARG A 272 -3.61 19.16 -2.00
N VAL A 273 -4.45 20.19 -1.94
CA VAL A 273 -4.66 21.11 -3.06
C VAL A 273 -3.34 21.81 -3.36
N VAL A 274 -2.82 21.64 -4.57
CA VAL A 274 -1.61 22.33 -5.04
C VAL A 274 -1.93 23.52 -5.94
N ALA A 275 -3.08 23.52 -6.62
CA ALA A 275 -3.58 24.66 -7.38
C ALA A 275 -5.10 24.60 -7.57
N THR A 276 -5.73 25.77 -7.68
CA THR A 276 -7.11 25.98 -8.14
C THR A 276 -7.15 27.24 -9.00
N GLY A 277 -8.20 27.40 -9.82
CA GLY A 277 -8.45 28.65 -10.54
C GLY A 277 -9.18 28.42 -11.86
N ASN A 278 -9.00 29.37 -12.78
CA ASN A 278 -9.47 29.28 -14.16
C ASN A 278 -8.32 29.59 -15.14
N ASN A 279 -8.25 28.90 -16.27
CA ASN A 279 -7.41 29.33 -17.42
C ASN A 279 -7.93 28.74 -18.74
N LYS A 280 -7.45 29.30 -19.87
CA LYS A 280 -7.85 28.91 -21.24
C LYS A 280 -7.70 27.40 -21.55
N ARG A 281 -6.75 26.69 -20.93
CA ARG A 281 -6.50 25.26 -21.20
C ARG A 281 -7.39 24.33 -20.37
N LEU A 282 -7.74 24.70 -19.15
CA LEU A 282 -8.37 23.81 -18.17
C LEU A 282 -9.79 24.25 -17.75
N GLY A 283 -10.31 25.36 -18.26
CA GLY A 283 -11.52 25.97 -17.71
C GLY A 283 -11.34 26.26 -16.22
N ASN A 284 -12.40 26.06 -15.41
CA ASN A 284 -12.22 25.99 -13.95
C ASN A 284 -11.60 24.65 -13.57
N PHE A 285 -10.58 24.67 -12.71
CA PHE A 285 -9.85 23.47 -12.33
C PHE A 285 -9.47 23.42 -10.85
N VAL A 286 -9.24 22.19 -10.39
CA VAL A 286 -8.63 21.83 -9.11
C VAL A 286 -7.48 20.88 -9.40
N ARG A 287 -6.38 20.99 -8.67
CA ARG A 287 -5.27 20.03 -8.72
C ARG A 287 -4.91 19.57 -7.32
N LEU A 288 -4.98 18.26 -7.10
CA LEU A 288 -4.55 17.60 -5.86
C LEU A 288 -3.22 16.87 -6.11
N THR A 289 -2.42 16.73 -5.06
CA THR A 289 -1.33 15.74 -4.98
C THR A 289 -1.60 14.82 -3.79
N ASP A 290 -1.40 13.51 -3.95
CA ASP A 290 -1.60 12.50 -2.89
C ASP A 290 -0.35 12.24 -2.03
N ALA A 291 -0.46 11.30 -1.08
CA ALA A 291 0.61 10.90 -0.17
C ALA A 291 1.77 10.12 -0.84
N PHE A 292 1.66 9.77 -2.12
CA PHE A 292 2.68 9.12 -2.94
C PHE A 292 3.17 10.02 -4.10
N GLY A 293 2.87 11.34 -4.04
CA GLY A 293 3.31 12.33 -5.03
C GLY A 293 2.51 12.36 -6.32
N ASN A 294 1.55 11.46 -6.54
CA ASN A 294 0.74 11.48 -7.75
C ASN A 294 -0.17 12.71 -7.75
N THR A 295 -0.27 13.34 -8.91
CA THR A 295 -0.97 14.61 -9.10
C THR A 295 -2.17 14.42 -10.01
N TYR A 296 -3.36 14.73 -9.50
CA TYR A 296 -4.63 14.60 -10.20
C TYR A 296 -5.16 16.00 -10.52
N THR A 297 -5.44 16.29 -11.79
CA THR A 297 -6.08 17.54 -12.24
C THR A 297 -7.51 17.26 -12.67
N TYR A 298 -8.44 18.00 -12.08
CA TYR A 298 -9.87 17.97 -12.36
C TYR A 298 -10.20 19.28 -13.05
N ALA A 299 -10.63 19.23 -14.31
CA ALA A 299 -10.71 20.39 -15.19
C ALA A 299 -12.03 20.43 -15.97
N HIS A 300 -12.28 21.56 -16.63
CA HIS A 300 -13.52 21.87 -17.35
C HIS A 300 -14.78 21.84 -16.46
N LEU A 301 -14.59 22.05 -15.15
CA LEU A 301 -15.67 22.09 -14.16
C LEU A 301 -16.56 23.32 -14.37
N LYS A 302 -17.88 23.16 -14.23
CA LYS A 302 -18.82 24.30 -14.33
C LYS A 302 -18.81 25.17 -13.08
N LYS A 303 -18.62 24.55 -11.91
CA LYS A 303 -18.57 25.20 -10.59
C LYS A 303 -17.58 24.46 -9.70
N LEU A 304 -16.66 25.18 -9.06
CA LEU A 304 -15.81 24.65 -7.99
C LEU A 304 -16.55 24.69 -6.64
N ALA A 305 -16.25 23.78 -5.73
CA ALA A 305 -16.67 23.90 -4.33
C ALA A 305 -15.99 25.13 -3.70
N LYS A 306 -16.76 26.02 -3.05
CA LYS A 306 -16.19 27.24 -2.44
C LYS A 306 -15.34 26.95 -1.20
N ARG A 307 -15.67 25.88 -0.47
CA ARG A 307 -15.00 25.43 0.75
C ARG A 307 -14.88 23.92 0.74
N VAL A 308 -13.84 23.40 1.38
CA VAL A 308 -13.69 21.99 1.73
C VAL A 308 -13.65 21.82 3.26
N PRO A 309 -14.28 20.76 3.79
CA PRO A 309 -14.13 20.36 5.19
C PRO A 309 -12.71 19.82 5.44
N VAL A 310 -12.09 20.30 6.50
CA VAL A 310 -10.75 19.90 6.97
C VAL A 310 -10.84 19.61 8.46
N ALA A 311 -10.19 18.55 8.94
CA ALA A 311 -10.12 18.24 10.36
C ALA A 311 -9.66 19.44 11.21
N LYS A 312 -10.30 19.65 12.38
CA LYS A 312 -9.90 20.67 13.35
C LYS A 312 -8.59 20.26 14.01
N THR A 313 -7.50 20.91 13.62
CA THR A 313 -6.24 20.87 14.37
C THR A 313 -6.51 21.34 15.80
N LYS A 314 -6.43 20.40 16.74
CA LYS A 314 -6.35 20.63 18.19
C LYS A 314 -4.97 20.14 18.65
N THR A 315 -4.56 20.52 19.85
CA THR A 315 -3.33 20.03 20.49
C THR A 315 -3.64 19.68 21.94
N GLN A 316 -3.25 18.48 22.38
CA GLN A 316 -3.24 18.11 23.80
C GLN A 316 -1.78 17.99 24.28
N SER A 317 -1.52 18.32 25.55
CA SER A 317 -0.19 18.11 26.13
C SER A 317 0.05 16.61 26.38
N LYS A 318 1.30 16.16 26.23
CA LYS A 318 1.70 14.80 26.63
C LYS A 318 1.31 14.47 28.07
N SER A 319 1.34 15.47 28.97
CA SER A 319 0.90 15.32 30.37
C SER A 319 -0.61 15.15 30.57
N SER A 320 -1.45 15.66 29.66
CA SER A 320 -2.90 15.38 29.65
C SER A 320 -3.17 13.97 29.13
N ILE A 321 -2.48 13.57 28.06
CA ILE A 321 -2.63 12.24 27.44
C ILE A 321 -2.15 11.15 28.40
N ALA A 322 -1.03 11.36 29.09
CA ALA A 322 -0.51 10.44 30.10
C ALA A 322 -1.46 10.23 31.28
N LYS A 323 -2.19 11.28 31.69
CA LYS A 323 -3.25 11.18 32.71
C LYS A 323 -4.48 10.45 32.19
N GLU A 324 -4.88 10.69 30.94
CA GLU A 324 -6.05 10.05 30.31
C GLU A 324 -5.86 8.54 30.15
N LEU A 325 -4.66 8.12 29.72
CA LEU A 325 -4.28 6.71 29.48
C LEU A 325 -3.60 6.04 30.70
N ALA A 326 -3.57 6.69 31.86
CA ALA A 326 -2.94 6.20 33.09
C ALA A 326 -1.49 5.66 32.91
N LEU A 327 -0.70 6.33 32.06
CA LEU A 327 0.68 5.95 31.74
C LEU A 327 1.59 6.04 32.99
N PRO A 328 2.69 5.25 33.05
CA PRO A 328 3.71 5.43 34.09
C PRO A 328 4.31 6.86 34.05
N LYS A 329 4.91 7.27 35.18
CA LYS A 329 5.76 8.47 35.21
C LYS A 329 6.97 8.25 34.29
N ALA A 330 7.43 9.30 33.62
CA ALA A 330 8.64 9.25 32.83
C ALA A 330 9.88 9.12 33.73
N ASP A 331 10.73 8.16 33.41
CA ASP A 331 12.06 8.01 33.99
C ASP A 331 13.05 9.06 33.43
N PRO A 332 14.23 9.26 34.03
CA PRO A 332 15.31 10.01 33.42
C PRO A 332 15.64 9.48 32.02
N LYS A 333 15.87 10.37 31.04
CA LYS A 333 16.20 9.97 29.67
C LYS A 333 17.46 9.08 29.66
N PRO A 334 17.47 7.94 28.94
CA PRO A 334 18.66 7.10 28.83
C PRO A 334 19.80 7.86 28.15
N THR A 335 20.98 7.81 28.76
CA THR A 335 22.18 8.54 28.31
C THR A 335 22.92 7.87 27.15
N GLN A 336 22.54 6.65 26.78
CA GLN A 336 23.09 5.87 25.66
C GLN A 336 21.95 5.16 24.93
N ALA A 337 22.11 4.90 23.62
CA ALA A 337 21.19 4.07 22.85
C ALA A 337 21.39 2.58 23.22
N ALA A 338 20.31 1.79 23.23
CA ALA A 338 20.42 0.37 23.59
C ALA A 338 20.97 -0.44 22.41
N THR A 339 22.17 -1.01 22.56
CA THR A 339 22.73 -1.91 21.55
C THR A 339 21.98 -3.25 21.56
N ALA A 340 21.17 -3.48 20.54
CA ALA A 340 20.67 -4.81 20.23
C ALA A 340 21.86 -5.76 19.96
N GLY A 341 21.86 -6.94 20.58
CA GLY A 341 22.77 -8.03 20.20
C GLY A 341 24.17 -8.04 20.82
N ARG A 342 24.33 -7.92 22.15
CA ARG A 342 25.41 -8.63 22.88
C ARG A 342 25.10 -8.82 24.38
N PRO A 343 25.17 -10.06 24.92
CA PRO A 343 24.82 -10.32 26.31
C PRO A 343 25.96 -9.95 27.27
N THR A 344 25.74 -8.95 28.13
CA THR A 344 26.57 -8.74 29.32
C THR A 344 26.08 -9.67 30.44
N LYS A 345 27.00 -10.31 31.18
CA LYS A 345 26.67 -11.45 32.07
C LYS A 345 25.89 -11.10 33.35
N ASN A 346 25.66 -9.82 33.65
CA ASN A 346 25.09 -9.38 34.93
C ASN A 346 23.59 -9.16 34.83
N ARG A 347 22.81 -10.18 35.23
CA ARG A 347 21.34 -10.19 35.23
C ARG A 347 20.80 -9.76 36.61
N PRO A 348 20.17 -8.59 36.78
CA PRO A 348 19.53 -8.23 38.05
C PRO A 348 18.33 -9.15 38.33
N LYS A 349 18.11 -9.52 39.60
CA LYS A 349 16.93 -10.30 39.99
C LYS A 349 15.69 -9.41 40.05
N LEU A 350 14.78 -9.58 39.09
CA LEU A 350 13.44 -8.99 39.13
C LEU A 350 12.64 -9.52 40.33
N LYS A 351 12.02 -8.62 41.11
CA LYS A 351 10.94 -8.98 42.04
C LYS A 351 9.62 -9.00 41.27
N ALA A 352 8.79 -10.01 41.52
CA ALA A 352 7.46 -10.10 40.91
C ALA A 352 6.53 -9.00 41.45
N ALA A 353 5.74 -8.38 40.56
CA ALA A 353 4.66 -7.47 40.93
C ALA A 353 3.39 -8.25 41.28
N ALA A 354 2.66 -7.80 42.31
CA ALA A 354 1.42 -8.44 42.75
C ALA A 354 0.26 -8.24 41.73
N PRO A 355 -0.65 -9.23 41.59
CA PRO A 355 -1.78 -9.12 40.67
C PRO A 355 -2.78 -8.06 41.14
N ARG A 356 -3.19 -7.16 40.23
CA ARG A 356 -4.31 -6.23 40.44
C ARG A 356 -5.58 -6.81 39.81
N THR A 357 -6.68 -6.76 40.55
CA THR A 357 -7.99 -7.24 40.11
C THR A 357 -8.57 -6.36 38.99
N ALA A 358 -9.29 -6.99 38.06
CA ALA A 358 -9.84 -6.32 36.89
C ALA A 358 -11.14 -5.55 37.21
N ALA A 359 -11.15 -4.25 36.97
CA ALA A 359 -12.37 -3.44 37.02
C ALA A 359 -13.24 -3.70 35.77
N LYS A 360 -14.53 -4.01 35.97
CA LYS A 360 -15.50 -4.13 34.86
C LYS A 360 -15.86 -2.75 34.33
N ALA A 361 -15.46 -2.44 33.10
CA ALA A 361 -15.98 -1.28 32.37
C ALA A 361 -17.41 -1.57 31.87
N ALA A 362 -18.40 -0.81 32.36
CA ALA A 362 -19.78 -0.91 31.90
C ALA A 362 -20.01 -0.08 30.63
N ALA A 363 -20.66 -0.65 29.62
CA ALA A 363 -20.98 0.05 28.38
C ALA A 363 -22.22 0.94 28.56
N VAL A 364 -22.05 2.26 28.49
CA VAL A 364 -23.15 3.23 28.61
C VAL A 364 -23.64 3.67 27.22
N ALA A 365 -24.81 3.19 26.82
CA ALA A 365 -25.49 3.65 25.60
C ALA A 365 -26.04 5.08 25.79
N LYS A 366 -25.53 6.04 25.01
CA LYS A 366 -26.02 7.44 25.03
C LYS A 366 -27.33 7.58 24.25
N LYS A 367 -28.44 7.80 24.96
CA LYS A 367 -29.65 8.41 24.39
C LYS A 367 -29.40 9.91 24.19
N GLU A 368 -29.65 10.44 22.99
CA GLU A 368 -29.55 11.88 22.71
C GLU A 368 -30.81 12.61 23.20
N ARG A 369 -30.66 13.83 23.76
CA ARG A 369 -31.78 14.65 24.25
C ARG A 369 -32.27 15.60 23.16
N LEU A 370 -33.58 15.64 22.94
CA LEU A 370 -34.25 16.67 22.14
C LEU A 370 -34.72 17.82 23.03
N PHE A 371 -34.76 19.03 22.47
CA PHE A 371 -35.12 20.28 23.13
C PHE A 371 -36.41 20.84 22.50
N ALA A 372 -37.40 21.21 23.32
CA ALA A 372 -38.64 21.82 22.81
C ALA A 372 -38.42 23.23 22.21
N HIS A 373 -37.45 23.98 22.76
CA HIS A 373 -37.09 25.32 22.29
C HIS A 373 -35.57 25.42 22.05
N PRO A 374 -35.06 24.84 20.94
CA PRO A 374 -33.62 24.68 20.72
C PRO A 374 -32.85 25.99 20.49
N ALA A 375 -33.55 27.11 20.28
CA ALA A 375 -32.98 28.44 20.09
C ALA A 375 -32.71 29.25 21.37
N ARG A 376 -33.17 28.79 22.54
CA ARG A 376 -32.87 29.50 23.80
C ARG A 376 -31.37 29.43 24.10
N GLU A 377 -30.80 30.51 24.60
CA GLU A 377 -29.35 30.65 24.88
C GLU A 377 -28.77 29.45 25.66
N GLN A 378 -29.45 29.04 26.74
CA GLN A 378 -29.07 27.87 27.56
C GLN A 378 -29.25 26.52 26.86
N ALA A 379 -30.14 26.42 25.85
CA ALA A 379 -30.33 25.20 25.06
C ALA A 379 -29.24 25.03 23.99
N LEU A 380 -28.75 26.13 23.41
CA LEU A 380 -27.75 26.12 22.33
C LEU A 380 -26.52 25.24 22.63
N PRO A 381 -25.75 25.44 23.72
CA PRO A 381 -24.53 24.67 24.00
C PRO A 381 -24.81 23.21 24.40
N HIS A 382 -26.02 22.90 24.89
CA HIS A 382 -26.37 21.57 25.38
C HIS A 382 -26.99 20.65 24.32
N GLY A 383 -27.30 21.16 23.14
CA GLY A 383 -27.75 20.37 21.99
C GLY A 383 -28.78 21.08 21.10
N GLY A 384 -29.38 22.17 21.57
CA GLY A 384 -30.29 23.01 20.78
C GLY A 384 -29.67 23.50 19.47
N ALA A 385 -28.39 23.88 19.49
CA ALA A 385 -27.67 24.27 18.27
C ALA A 385 -27.57 23.13 17.24
N LYS A 386 -27.44 21.86 17.67
CA LYS A 386 -27.49 20.70 16.76
C LYS A 386 -28.88 20.55 16.14
N GLN A 387 -29.93 20.73 16.96
CA GLN A 387 -31.32 20.51 16.55
C GLN A 387 -31.79 21.59 15.57
N LEU A 388 -31.43 22.86 15.80
CA LEU A 388 -31.62 23.95 14.83
C LEU A 388 -30.92 23.65 13.51
N LEU A 389 -29.62 23.29 13.54
CA LEU A 389 -28.89 22.91 12.34
C LEU A 389 -29.52 21.71 11.61
N LYS A 390 -30.19 20.80 12.33
CA LYS A 390 -30.89 19.65 11.74
C LYS A 390 -32.16 20.09 10.99
N SER A 391 -32.91 21.06 11.52
CA SER A 391 -34.04 21.69 10.80
C SER A 391 -33.61 22.61 9.65
N GLU A 392 -32.49 23.33 9.78
CA GLU A 392 -31.92 24.11 8.68
C GLU A 392 -31.43 23.21 7.55
N LEU A 393 -30.87 22.03 7.84
CA LEU A 393 -30.49 21.06 6.81
C LEU A 393 -31.68 20.51 6.02
N THR A 394 -32.89 20.48 6.59
CA THR A 394 -34.10 20.12 5.83
C THR A 394 -34.59 21.26 4.91
N LEU A 395 -34.08 22.48 5.04
CA LEU A 395 -34.44 23.64 4.22
C LEU A 395 -33.24 24.04 3.34
N GLY A 396 -33.26 23.57 2.09
CA GLY A 396 -32.05 23.41 1.27
C GLY A 396 -31.32 24.70 0.85
N SER A 397 -29.99 24.60 0.75
CA SER A 397 -29.15 25.55 -0.02
C SER A 397 -27.80 24.97 -0.47
N ASP A 398 -27.19 24.02 0.27
CA ASP A 398 -25.98 23.33 -0.19
C ASP A 398 -25.97 21.80 0.09
N GLU A 399 -26.56 21.05 -0.82
CA GLU A 399 -26.55 19.57 -0.87
C GLU A 399 -25.13 18.96 -0.89
N SER A 400 -24.09 19.73 -1.26
CA SER A 400 -22.71 19.20 -1.30
C SER A 400 -22.13 18.90 0.09
N LEU A 401 -22.68 19.50 1.15
CA LEU A 401 -22.25 19.27 2.52
C LEU A 401 -23.07 18.19 3.25
N LYS A 402 -24.24 17.79 2.74
CA LYS A 402 -25.05 16.73 3.38
C LYS A 402 -24.39 15.37 3.27
N SER A 403 -24.17 14.93 2.03
CA SER A 403 -23.58 13.62 1.70
C SER A 403 -22.24 13.38 2.41
N TYR A 404 -21.40 14.41 2.48
CA TYR A 404 -20.10 14.36 3.13
C TYR A 404 -20.15 14.12 4.67
N PHE A 405 -21.27 14.45 5.33
CA PHE A 405 -21.48 14.25 6.77
C PHE A 405 -22.50 13.14 7.09
N THR A 406 -22.83 12.28 6.13
CA THR A 406 -23.76 11.15 6.29
C THR A 406 -23.10 9.82 5.93
N GLY A 407 -23.44 8.75 6.67
CA GLY A 407 -23.18 7.37 6.27
C GLY A 407 -21.69 7.01 6.16
N GLU A 408 -21.14 7.15 4.95
CA GLU A 408 -19.84 6.63 4.51
C GLU A 408 -18.66 7.05 5.41
N PHE A 409 -18.57 8.34 5.75
CA PHE A 409 -17.42 8.89 6.46
C PHE A 409 -17.59 9.04 7.97
N GLY A 410 -18.84 9.05 8.48
CA GLY A 410 -19.13 9.29 9.91
C GLY A 410 -18.70 10.65 10.47
N LEU A 411 -18.36 11.61 9.60
CA LEU A 411 -17.70 12.88 9.96
C LEU A 411 -18.61 13.81 10.78
N ASP A 412 -18.26 14.00 12.05
CA ASP A 412 -19.04 14.82 12.97
C ASP A 412 -18.70 16.32 12.81
N LYS A 413 -19.71 17.17 12.54
CA LYS A 413 -19.55 18.62 12.24
C LYS A 413 -18.77 19.38 13.33
N LYS A 414 -18.79 18.87 14.57
CA LYS A 414 -18.06 19.43 15.71
C LYS A 414 -16.53 19.39 15.53
N ASP A 415 -15.98 18.49 14.71
CA ASP A 415 -14.53 18.21 14.59
C ASP A 415 -13.92 18.56 13.23
N VAL A 416 -14.68 19.18 12.32
CA VAL A 416 -14.20 19.75 11.05
C VAL A 416 -14.40 21.27 10.96
N VAL A 417 -13.57 21.94 10.16
CA VAL A 417 -13.73 23.34 9.74
C VAL A 417 -13.80 23.44 8.22
N LEU A 418 -14.72 24.26 7.72
CA LEU A 418 -14.82 24.55 6.28
C LEU A 418 -13.78 25.60 5.90
N LYS A 419 -12.64 25.17 5.34
CA LYS A 419 -11.59 26.05 4.79
C LYS A 419 -11.86 26.33 3.30
N PRO A 420 -11.39 27.45 2.71
CA PRO A 420 -11.49 27.68 1.27
C PRO A 420 -10.84 26.55 0.47
N LEU A 421 -11.41 26.20 -0.70
CA LEU A 421 -10.77 25.29 -1.65
C LEU A 421 -9.65 26.06 -2.39
N ALA A 422 -8.49 26.13 -1.76
CA ALA A 422 -7.32 26.88 -2.22
C ALA A 422 -6.03 26.09 -1.99
N ALA A 423 -4.95 26.50 -2.65
CA ALA A 423 -3.64 25.87 -2.50
C ALA A 423 -3.21 25.78 -1.02
N GLY A 424 -2.85 24.57 -0.59
CA GLY A 424 -2.51 24.27 0.79
C GLY A 424 -3.62 23.62 1.62
N ALA A 425 -4.88 23.67 1.19
CA ALA A 425 -5.96 22.90 1.84
C ALA A 425 -5.70 21.39 1.71
N ARG A 426 -6.04 20.63 2.77
CA ARG A 426 -6.13 19.17 2.70
C ARG A 426 -7.55 18.75 2.32
N VAL A 427 -7.65 17.61 1.66
CA VAL A 427 -8.85 17.04 1.08
C VAL A 427 -8.81 15.54 1.35
N ILE A 428 -9.92 14.98 1.82
CA ILE A 428 -10.06 13.53 2.05
C ILE A 428 -10.61 12.89 0.78
N ALA A 429 -10.28 11.63 0.52
CA ALA A 429 -10.92 10.84 -0.55
C ALA A 429 -12.46 11.01 -0.53
N GLY A 430 -13.10 11.07 -1.70
CA GLY A 430 -14.54 11.30 -1.83
C GLY A 430 -15.04 12.75 -1.60
N THR A 431 -14.19 13.69 -1.16
CA THR A 431 -14.61 15.11 -1.00
C THR A 431 -15.06 15.72 -2.33
N ILE A 432 -16.25 16.34 -2.37
CA ILE A 432 -16.73 17.04 -3.58
C ILE A 432 -15.86 18.28 -3.87
N LEU A 433 -15.17 18.27 -5.01
CA LEU A 433 -14.30 19.34 -5.50
C LEU A 433 -15.04 20.36 -6.37
N GLY A 434 -16.15 19.93 -7.00
CA GLY A 434 -16.91 20.72 -7.94
C GLY A 434 -18.04 19.93 -8.59
N ARG A 435 -18.63 20.50 -9.65
CA ARG A 435 -19.69 19.86 -10.44
C ARG A 435 -19.44 20.01 -11.95
N ILE A 436 -19.78 18.95 -12.67
CA ILE A 436 -19.85 18.90 -14.14
C ILE A 436 -20.97 19.83 -14.64
N GLY A 437 -20.83 20.35 -15.86
CA GLY A 437 -21.86 21.15 -16.53
C GLY A 437 -21.37 21.67 -17.88
N LYS A 438 -22.25 22.35 -18.63
CA LYS A 438 -21.91 22.82 -19.97
C LYS A 438 -20.92 24.01 -19.92
N THR A 439 -19.69 23.76 -20.38
CA THR A 439 -18.56 24.71 -20.43
C THR A 439 -18.18 25.16 -21.85
N SER A 440 -18.56 24.40 -22.87
CA SER A 440 -18.51 24.79 -24.29
C SER A 440 -19.92 24.73 -24.90
N ALA A 441 -20.18 25.48 -25.98
CA ALA A 441 -21.40 25.37 -26.76
C ALA A 441 -21.51 24.00 -27.47
N THR A 442 -20.38 23.46 -27.94
CA THR A 442 -20.29 22.29 -28.82
C THR A 442 -20.00 20.97 -28.10
N VAL A 443 -19.44 21.01 -26.89
CA VAL A 443 -19.07 19.80 -26.12
C VAL A 443 -20.11 19.53 -25.04
N ALA A 444 -20.49 18.25 -24.89
CA ALA A 444 -21.38 17.80 -23.82
C ALA A 444 -20.76 18.03 -22.42
N PRO A 445 -21.56 18.08 -21.34
CA PRO A 445 -21.04 18.21 -19.98
C PRO A 445 -20.06 17.08 -19.63
N HIS A 446 -18.86 17.44 -19.21
CA HIS A 446 -17.79 16.51 -18.86
C HIS A 446 -16.93 17.05 -17.70
N LEU A 447 -16.16 16.13 -17.11
CA LEU A 447 -14.94 16.40 -16.37
C LEU A 447 -13.77 16.05 -17.29
N GLN A 448 -12.82 16.96 -17.51
CA GLN A 448 -11.52 16.58 -18.05
C GLN A 448 -10.61 16.15 -16.91
N PHE A 449 -10.06 14.95 -16.98
CA PHE A 449 -9.21 14.37 -15.93
C PHE A 449 -7.79 14.17 -16.44
N GLU A 450 -6.79 14.68 -15.70
CA GLU A 450 -5.36 14.43 -15.96
C GLU A 450 -4.74 13.72 -14.75
N ILE A 451 -4.02 12.62 -14.99
CA ILE A 451 -3.09 12.04 -13.99
C ILE A 451 -1.66 12.42 -14.41
N ARG A 452 -0.82 12.75 -13.43
CA ARG A 452 0.64 12.88 -13.55
C ARG A 452 1.26 12.18 -12.33
N PRO A 453 2.01 11.08 -12.48
CA PRO A 453 2.65 10.38 -11.37
C PRO A 453 3.67 11.21 -10.58
N ALA A 454 4.19 10.60 -9.53
CA ALA A 454 5.19 11.15 -8.61
C ALA A 454 6.49 11.61 -9.30
N GLY A 455 7.23 12.52 -8.66
CA GLY A 455 8.59 12.88 -9.06
C GLY A 455 8.71 14.12 -9.98
N ARG A 456 9.91 14.71 -9.96
CA ARG A 456 10.19 16.02 -10.58
C ARG A 456 10.20 15.92 -12.11
N GLY A 457 9.24 16.59 -12.74
CA GLY A 457 9.12 16.64 -14.21
C GLY A 457 8.39 15.46 -14.83
N ALA A 458 7.74 14.60 -14.05
CA ALA A 458 6.93 13.50 -14.58
C ALA A 458 5.88 14.01 -15.60
N PRO A 459 5.67 13.29 -16.72
CA PRO A 459 4.68 13.63 -17.73
C PRO A 459 3.26 13.39 -17.23
N ARG A 460 2.26 14.01 -17.88
CA ARG A 460 0.89 13.50 -17.82
C ARG A 460 0.83 12.14 -18.51
N ILE A 461 -0.10 11.30 -18.07
CA ILE A 461 -0.26 9.92 -18.53
C ILE A 461 -1.65 9.72 -19.12
N ASP A 462 -1.87 8.61 -19.83
CA ASP A 462 -3.23 8.17 -20.14
C ASP A 462 -3.92 7.72 -18.83
N PRO A 463 -5.04 8.34 -18.41
CA PRO A 463 -5.76 7.89 -17.23
C PRO A 463 -6.59 6.62 -17.46
N LYS A 464 -6.90 6.23 -18.72
CA LYS A 464 -7.85 5.15 -19.04
C LYS A 464 -7.52 3.83 -18.33
N PRO A 465 -6.28 3.31 -18.30
CA PRO A 465 -6.00 2.03 -17.65
C PRO A 465 -6.21 2.05 -16.13
N ILE A 466 -6.02 3.23 -15.51
CA ILE A 466 -6.25 3.44 -14.07
C ILE A 466 -7.75 3.60 -13.79
N LEU A 467 -8.48 4.32 -14.64
CA LEU A 467 -9.94 4.47 -14.55
C LEU A 467 -10.70 3.18 -14.83
N ASP A 468 -10.27 2.38 -15.81
CA ASP A 468 -10.80 1.05 -16.09
C ASP A 468 -10.52 0.13 -14.89
N GLY A 469 -9.33 0.24 -14.29
CA GLY A 469 -8.96 -0.43 -13.04
C GLY A 469 -9.85 -0.06 -11.86
N TRP A 470 -10.11 1.24 -11.62
CA TRP A 470 -11.02 1.68 -10.56
C TRP A 470 -12.46 1.23 -10.83
N LYS A 471 -12.97 1.36 -12.07
CA LYS A 471 -14.28 0.80 -12.43
C LYS A 471 -14.35 -0.72 -12.21
N LEU A 472 -13.28 -1.46 -12.50
CA LEU A 472 -13.22 -2.90 -12.24
C LEU A 472 -13.30 -3.20 -10.73
N LEU A 473 -12.53 -2.50 -9.90
CA LEU A 473 -12.52 -2.69 -8.43
C LEU A 473 -13.77 -2.13 -7.73
N GLU A 474 -14.52 -1.22 -8.38
CA GLU A 474 -15.82 -0.74 -7.91
C GLU A 474 -16.98 -1.66 -8.33
N ALA A 475 -17.00 -2.15 -9.58
CA ALA A 475 -18.13 -2.87 -10.16
C ALA A 475 -18.06 -4.40 -10.07
N THR A 476 -16.90 -5.00 -9.75
CA THR A 476 -16.76 -6.47 -9.70
C THR A 476 -16.72 -7.04 -8.28
N ALA A 477 -17.08 -8.32 -8.18
CA ALA A 477 -16.99 -9.10 -6.94
C ALA A 477 -15.55 -9.39 -6.47
N ILE A 478 -14.51 -8.78 -7.07
CA ILE A 478 -13.11 -8.85 -6.58
C ILE A 478 -13.05 -8.45 -5.10
N TYR A 479 -13.71 -7.35 -4.71
CA TYR A 479 -13.77 -6.91 -3.31
C TYR A 479 -15.19 -6.74 -2.74
N ARG A 480 -16.24 -6.63 -3.58
CA ARG A 480 -17.61 -6.34 -3.13
C ARG A 480 -18.65 -7.15 -3.91
N ALA A 481 -19.06 -8.28 -3.36
CA ALA A 481 -20.19 -9.02 -3.92
C ALA A 481 -21.53 -8.37 -3.57
N LYS A 482 -22.43 -8.30 -4.57
CA LYS A 482 -23.84 -7.86 -4.42
C LYS A 482 -24.05 -6.45 -3.83
N GLY A 483 -23.07 -5.54 -3.97
CA GLY A 483 -23.18 -4.15 -3.50
C GLY A 483 -23.10 -3.95 -1.98
N ALA A 484 -23.04 -5.02 -1.19
CA ALA A 484 -22.65 -4.95 0.22
C ALA A 484 -21.13 -4.78 0.33
N ASN A 485 -20.67 -4.07 1.38
CA ASN A 485 -19.26 -4.09 1.78
C ASN A 485 -19.04 -5.31 2.70
N PRO A 486 -18.37 -6.39 2.26
CA PRO A 486 -18.24 -7.62 3.05
C PRO A 486 -17.17 -7.50 4.17
N LEU A 487 -16.57 -6.32 4.29
CA LEU A 487 -15.61 -5.92 5.31
C LEU A 487 -16.21 -4.92 6.33
N SER A 488 -17.53 -4.73 6.33
CA SER A 488 -18.29 -3.92 7.30
C SER A 488 -19.17 -4.78 8.24
N GLY A 489 -19.87 -4.13 9.18
CA GLY A 489 -20.78 -4.79 10.13
C GLY A 489 -20.10 -5.76 11.11
N ASP A 490 -20.88 -6.65 11.72
CA ASP A 490 -20.36 -7.69 12.62
C ASP A 490 -19.36 -8.63 11.93
N ALA A 491 -19.59 -8.93 10.65
CA ALA A 491 -18.69 -9.72 9.82
C ALA A 491 -17.27 -9.12 9.80
N ALA A 492 -17.13 -7.80 9.86
CA ALA A 492 -15.82 -7.16 9.94
C ALA A 492 -15.01 -7.67 11.14
N ARG A 493 -15.62 -7.86 12.32
CA ARG A 493 -14.89 -8.16 13.57
C ARG A 493 -13.99 -9.39 13.49
N SER A 494 -14.31 -10.35 12.60
CA SER A 494 -13.54 -11.57 12.32
C SER A 494 -12.61 -11.49 11.10
N ALA A 495 -12.32 -10.29 10.56
CA ALA A 495 -11.48 -10.13 9.38
C ALA A 495 -10.06 -10.64 9.60
N SER A 496 -9.55 -11.41 8.63
CA SER A 496 -8.17 -11.85 8.61
C SER A 496 -7.23 -10.69 8.28
N ILE A 497 -5.93 -10.86 8.54
CA ILE A 497 -4.93 -9.80 8.34
C ILE A 497 -4.92 -9.27 6.90
N GLY A 498 -4.94 -10.13 5.88
CA GLY A 498 -4.97 -9.71 4.49
C GLY A 498 -6.31 -9.05 4.11
N GLN A 499 -7.43 -9.47 4.71
CA GLN A 499 -8.71 -8.78 4.55
C GLN A 499 -8.65 -7.35 5.11
N ILE A 500 -8.02 -7.16 6.27
CA ILE A 500 -7.71 -5.84 6.83
C ILE A 500 -6.81 -5.04 5.87
N MET A 501 -5.77 -5.65 5.30
CA MET A 501 -4.88 -4.97 4.34
C MET A 501 -5.55 -4.58 3.01
N LEU A 502 -6.72 -5.12 2.69
CA LEU A 502 -7.54 -4.78 1.51
C LEU A 502 -8.68 -3.78 1.80
N MET A 503 -8.96 -3.46 3.07
CA MET A 503 -10.05 -2.54 3.45
C MET A 503 -9.84 -1.10 2.97
N SER A 504 -10.94 -0.38 2.74
CA SER A 504 -10.92 1.08 2.53
C SER A 504 -10.47 1.82 3.80
N LYS A 505 -10.07 3.08 3.66
CA LYS A 505 -9.65 3.93 4.81
C LYS A 505 -10.79 4.11 5.82
N GLU A 506 -12.01 4.28 5.35
CA GLU A 506 -13.23 4.47 6.13
C GLU A 506 -13.56 3.21 6.92
N SER A 507 -13.47 2.05 6.24
CA SER A 507 -13.64 0.73 6.86
C SER A 507 -12.61 0.51 7.98
N LEU A 508 -11.34 0.89 7.76
CA LEU A 508 -10.29 0.81 8.78
C LEU A 508 -10.49 1.82 9.92
N ALA A 509 -10.89 3.05 9.64
CA ALA A 509 -11.19 4.07 10.65
C ALA A 509 -12.31 3.61 11.59
N GLN A 510 -13.41 3.10 11.03
CA GLN A 510 -14.52 2.55 11.80
C GLN A 510 -14.12 1.31 12.60
N ARG A 511 -13.19 0.49 12.12
CA ARG A 511 -12.62 -0.61 12.92
C ARG A 511 -11.82 -0.10 14.10
N VAL A 512 -10.79 0.73 13.86
CA VAL A 512 -9.91 1.24 14.94
C VAL A 512 -10.72 1.93 16.04
N LEU A 513 -11.77 2.68 15.68
CA LEU A 513 -12.66 3.34 16.65
C LEU A 513 -13.52 2.36 17.47
N ASN A 514 -13.85 1.18 16.94
CA ASN A 514 -14.75 0.20 17.56
C ASN A 514 -14.05 -1.09 18.03
N ASN A 515 -12.72 -1.19 17.92
CA ASN A 515 -11.94 -2.36 18.27
C ASN A 515 -11.41 -2.27 19.71
N PRO A 516 -11.92 -3.06 20.68
CA PRO A 516 -11.52 -2.99 22.08
C PRO A 516 -10.10 -3.53 22.36
N ARG A 517 -9.33 -3.91 21.32
CA ARG A 517 -7.89 -4.19 21.42
C ARG A 517 -7.02 -2.97 21.11
N ILE A 518 -7.56 -1.91 20.52
CA ILE A 518 -6.80 -0.71 20.16
C ILE A 518 -7.27 0.42 21.07
N GLU A 519 -6.42 0.83 21.98
CA GLU A 519 -6.70 1.95 22.87
C GLU A 519 -6.15 3.23 22.22
N VAL A 520 -7.00 4.25 22.08
CA VAL A 520 -6.63 5.54 21.48
C VAL A 520 -7.20 6.65 22.35
N TYR A 521 -6.31 7.57 22.77
CA TYR A 521 -6.68 8.78 23.49
C TYR A 521 -7.77 9.62 22.79
N SER A 522 -8.53 10.36 23.57
CA SER A 522 -9.75 11.08 23.19
C SER A 522 -9.57 12.05 22.02
N CYS A 523 -8.35 12.55 21.82
CA CYS A 523 -8.03 13.40 20.69
C CYS A 523 -7.58 12.62 19.45
N GLY A 524 -6.77 11.56 19.61
CA GLY A 524 -6.45 10.66 18.50
C GLY A 524 -7.70 10.01 17.89
N ARG A 525 -8.69 9.67 18.73
CA ARG A 525 -10.01 9.24 18.25
C ARG A 525 -10.68 10.30 17.36
N ARG A 526 -10.63 11.57 17.75
CA ARG A 526 -11.15 12.68 16.92
C ARG A 526 -10.36 12.88 15.62
N ASP A 527 -9.04 12.64 15.60
CA ASP A 527 -8.27 12.68 14.35
C ASP A 527 -8.74 11.58 13.38
N ILE A 528 -9.07 10.38 13.89
CA ILE A 528 -9.61 9.26 13.09
C ILE A 528 -11.06 9.54 12.66
N GLU A 529 -11.92 9.97 13.58
CA GLU A 529 -13.31 10.40 13.32
C GLU A 529 -13.36 11.56 12.30
N ALA A 530 -12.36 12.45 12.31
CA ALA A 530 -12.20 13.55 11.36
C ALA A 530 -11.49 13.14 10.04
N GLY A 531 -11.21 11.85 9.84
CA GLY A 531 -10.57 11.31 8.64
C GLY A 531 -9.15 11.84 8.36
N ALA A 532 -8.47 12.36 9.39
CA ALA A 532 -7.16 13.01 9.25
C ALA A 532 -5.99 12.04 9.13
N ILE A 533 -6.20 10.76 9.44
CA ILE A 533 -5.15 9.73 9.57
C ILE A 533 -5.00 8.90 8.30
N ASP A 534 -3.76 8.61 7.92
CA ASP A 534 -3.37 7.84 6.76
C ASP A 534 -3.89 6.38 6.86
N ARG A 535 -4.40 5.84 5.75
CA ARG A 535 -4.86 4.45 5.63
C ARG A 535 -3.84 3.45 6.16
N ARG A 536 -2.54 3.68 5.94
CA ARG A 536 -1.42 2.83 6.36
C ARG A 536 -1.26 2.78 7.88
N VAL A 537 -1.49 3.89 8.57
CA VAL A 537 -1.48 3.96 10.05
C VAL A 537 -2.66 3.18 10.63
N LEU A 538 -3.86 3.37 10.08
CA LEU A 538 -5.06 2.63 10.52
C LEU A 538 -4.92 1.12 10.28
N ALA A 539 -4.41 0.73 9.10
CA ALA A 539 -4.10 -0.66 8.78
C ALA A 539 -3.03 -1.26 9.71
N THR A 540 -2.03 -0.48 10.12
CA THR A 540 -0.98 -0.92 11.06
C THR A 540 -1.55 -1.24 12.45
N LEU A 541 -2.42 -0.38 12.99
CA LEU A 541 -3.04 -0.61 14.29
C LEU A 541 -3.94 -1.87 14.27
N GLU A 542 -4.73 -2.02 13.22
CA GLU A 542 -5.56 -3.22 13.00
C GLU A 542 -4.73 -4.50 12.77
N PHE A 543 -3.61 -4.40 12.05
CA PHE A 543 -2.66 -5.50 11.87
C PHE A 543 -2.04 -5.97 13.19
N LEU A 544 -1.65 -5.04 14.07
CA LEU A 544 -1.16 -5.37 15.41
C LEU A 544 -2.27 -6.05 16.24
N ALA A 545 -3.49 -5.51 16.23
CA ALA A 545 -4.65 -6.05 16.96
C ALA A 545 -5.07 -7.45 16.50
N ALA A 546 -5.05 -7.69 15.19
CA ALA A 546 -5.29 -8.99 14.57
C ALA A 546 -4.14 -9.98 14.81
N SER A 547 -2.92 -9.48 15.04
CA SER A 547 -1.74 -10.28 15.44
C SER A 547 -1.71 -10.61 16.94
N GLY A 548 -2.78 -10.33 17.69
CA GLY A 548 -2.90 -10.67 19.11
C GLY A 548 -2.32 -9.65 20.08
N LEU A 549 -1.76 -8.54 19.58
CA LEU A 549 -1.29 -7.42 20.39
C LEU A 549 -2.45 -6.46 20.72
N LYS A 550 -2.24 -5.59 21.71
CA LYS A 550 -3.17 -4.52 22.08
C LYS A 550 -2.42 -3.19 22.21
N PRO A 551 -2.27 -2.40 21.12
CA PRO A 551 -1.53 -1.14 21.17
C PRO A 551 -2.34 -0.04 21.87
N THR A 552 -1.69 0.66 22.79
CA THR A 552 -2.17 1.92 23.39
C THR A 552 -1.47 3.09 22.70
N VAL A 553 -2.24 3.80 21.88
CA VAL A 553 -1.80 4.93 21.07
C VAL A 553 -1.82 6.21 21.89
N THR A 554 -0.67 6.88 21.98
CA THR A 554 -0.49 8.16 22.67
C THR A 554 -0.42 9.36 21.74
N SER A 555 -0.20 9.13 20.45
CA SER A 555 0.01 10.22 19.49
C SER A 555 -0.43 9.83 18.08
N LEU A 556 -1.30 10.67 17.51
CA LEU A 556 -1.66 10.69 16.10
C LEU A 556 -1.36 12.10 15.56
N THR A 557 -2.33 12.88 15.06
CA THR A 557 -2.04 14.27 14.62
C THR A 557 -1.98 15.24 15.79
N CYS A 558 -2.96 15.19 16.71
CA CYS A 558 -3.09 16.18 17.78
C CYS A 558 -2.30 15.89 19.08
N GLY A 559 -1.52 14.81 19.11
CA GLY A 559 -0.65 14.43 20.23
C GLY A 559 0.82 14.83 20.06
N HIS A 560 1.20 15.28 18.85
CA HIS A 560 2.55 15.66 18.48
C HIS A 560 2.63 17.15 18.12
N SER A 561 3.81 17.76 18.27
CA SER A 561 4.14 19.08 17.72
C SER A 561 4.22 19.07 16.19
N TYR A 562 4.04 20.22 15.54
CA TYR A 562 4.19 20.32 14.07
C TYR A 562 5.62 19.96 13.60
N LEU A 563 6.62 20.30 14.41
CA LEU A 563 8.03 19.96 14.19
C LEU A 563 8.48 18.79 15.09
N THR A 564 9.50 18.05 14.65
CA THR A 564 10.30 17.13 15.46
C THR A 564 11.26 17.89 16.39
N ALA A 565 11.87 17.20 17.36
CA ALA A 565 12.97 17.77 18.16
C ALA A 565 14.17 18.23 17.29
N SER A 566 14.34 17.64 16.11
CA SER A 566 15.34 18.02 15.10
C SER A 566 14.87 19.11 14.11
N GLY A 567 13.75 19.80 14.39
CA GLY A 567 13.26 20.93 13.58
C GLY A 567 12.61 20.56 12.24
N ASN A 568 12.50 19.27 11.91
CA ASN A 568 11.85 18.81 10.67
C ASN A 568 10.32 18.76 10.83
N VAL A 569 9.57 18.85 9.73
CA VAL A 569 8.10 18.66 9.77
C VAL A 569 7.79 17.21 10.16
N SER A 570 7.09 17.02 11.27
CA SER A 570 6.78 15.68 11.81
C SER A 570 5.78 14.94 10.92
N ALA A 571 5.95 13.63 10.74
CA ALA A 571 5.00 12.78 9.99
C ALA A 571 3.60 12.74 10.63
N HIS A 572 3.52 12.94 11.95
CA HIS A 572 2.28 13.15 12.69
C HIS A 572 1.48 14.34 12.16
N SER A 573 2.15 15.42 11.76
CA SER A 573 1.48 16.62 11.23
C SER A 573 0.69 16.34 9.95
N ALA A 574 1.00 15.25 9.25
CA ALA A 574 0.33 14.77 8.05
C ALA A 574 -0.64 13.59 8.29
N GLY A 575 -0.81 13.14 9.54
CA GLY A 575 -1.59 11.94 9.88
C GLY A 575 -0.93 10.62 9.49
N ALA A 576 0.35 10.64 9.08
CA ALA A 576 1.08 9.50 8.52
C ALA A 576 2.00 8.79 9.52
N ALA A 577 1.83 9.05 10.82
CA ALA A 577 2.56 8.37 11.89
C ALA A 577 1.72 8.13 13.14
N VAL A 578 2.18 7.22 14.00
CA VAL A 578 1.58 6.88 15.29
C VAL A 578 2.65 6.58 16.33
N ASP A 579 2.47 7.08 17.56
CA ASP A 579 3.27 6.68 18.71
C ASP A 579 2.46 5.72 19.59
N ILE A 580 3.07 4.59 19.95
CA ILE A 580 2.49 3.51 20.76
C ILE A 580 3.32 3.40 22.05
N ALA A 581 2.77 3.80 23.20
CA ALA A 581 3.51 3.83 24.47
C ALA A 581 3.27 2.61 25.37
N MET A 582 2.25 1.81 25.10
CA MET A 582 2.03 0.52 25.76
C MET A 582 1.55 -0.51 24.74
N VAL A 583 1.87 -1.78 24.97
CA VAL A 583 1.30 -2.91 24.23
C VAL A 583 0.91 -4.00 25.22
N ASN A 584 -0.30 -4.57 25.10
CA ASN A 584 -0.85 -5.57 26.03
C ASN A 584 -0.94 -5.11 27.50
N GLY A 585 -0.96 -3.79 27.75
CA GLY A 585 -0.91 -3.22 29.11
C GLY A 585 0.50 -3.06 29.67
N ILE A 586 1.54 -3.45 28.92
CA ILE A 586 2.95 -3.30 29.29
C ILE A 586 3.49 -2.02 28.62
N PRO A 587 4.03 -1.05 29.38
CA PRO A 587 4.66 0.14 28.80
C PRO A 587 5.90 -0.19 27.97
N ILE A 588 6.15 0.58 26.92
CA ILE A 588 7.42 0.52 26.17
C ILE A 588 8.56 1.07 27.05
N LEU A 589 8.27 2.06 27.91
CA LEU A 589 9.19 2.53 28.95
C LEU A 589 9.64 1.36 29.84
N GLY A 590 10.97 1.20 29.98
CA GLY A 590 11.59 0.12 30.75
C GLY A 590 11.55 -1.28 30.11
N HIS A 591 10.89 -1.46 28.97
CA HIS A 591 10.68 -2.78 28.34
C HIS A 591 11.20 -2.83 26.90
N GLN A 592 12.37 -2.25 26.64
CA GLN A 592 13.04 -2.28 25.33
C GLN A 592 14.28 -3.16 25.39
N GLY A 593 14.30 -4.25 24.62
CA GLY A 593 15.34 -5.29 24.65
C GLY A 593 14.84 -6.61 24.07
N GLU A 594 15.75 -7.56 23.81
CA GLU A 594 15.41 -8.86 23.20
C GLU A 594 14.36 -9.65 23.98
N GLY A 595 13.38 -10.23 23.28
CA GLY A 595 12.26 -10.98 23.87
C GLY A 595 11.21 -10.12 24.60
N SER A 596 11.38 -8.80 24.67
CA SER A 596 10.39 -7.89 25.26
C SER A 596 9.13 -7.71 24.39
N ILE A 597 8.10 -7.08 24.95
CA ILE A 597 6.91 -6.70 24.17
C ILE A 597 7.26 -5.72 23.04
N THR A 598 8.28 -4.87 23.23
CA THR A 598 8.80 -3.95 22.21
C THR A 598 9.43 -4.72 21.07
N ASP A 599 10.25 -5.74 21.38
CA ASP A 599 10.90 -6.61 20.39
C ASP A 599 9.87 -7.39 19.56
N ILE A 600 8.90 -8.03 20.22
CA ILE A 600 7.79 -8.73 19.57
C ILE A 600 6.99 -7.78 18.67
N THR A 601 6.73 -6.54 19.12
CA THR A 601 5.98 -5.55 18.34
C THR A 601 6.75 -5.07 17.12
N ILE A 602 8.05 -4.73 17.25
CA ILE A 602 8.87 -4.27 16.11
C ILE A 602 9.11 -5.40 15.12
N ARG A 603 9.47 -6.61 15.56
CA ARG A 603 9.57 -7.79 14.69
C ARG A 603 8.27 -8.05 13.94
N ARG A 604 7.11 -7.77 14.56
CA ARG A 604 5.82 -7.91 13.87
C ARG A 604 5.59 -6.82 12.83
N LEU A 605 5.90 -5.56 13.14
CA LEU A 605 5.88 -4.44 12.17
C LEU A 605 6.80 -4.70 10.96
N LEU A 606 7.96 -5.32 11.19
CA LEU A 606 8.91 -5.71 10.14
C LEU A 606 8.39 -6.80 9.18
N THR A 607 7.27 -7.47 9.47
CA THR A 607 6.59 -8.38 8.51
C THR A 607 5.64 -7.66 7.54
N LEU A 608 5.48 -6.33 7.67
CA LEU A 608 4.73 -5.52 6.71
C LEU A 608 5.56 -5.25 5.45
N GLN A 609 4.94 -5.45 4.28
CA GLN A 609 5.58 -5.40 2.97
C GLN A 609 4.77 -4.54 1.98
N GLY A 610 5.39 -4.12 0.88
CA GLY A 610 4.77 -3.23 -0.10
C GLY A 610 4.36 -1.89 0.51
N MET A 611 3.16 -1.39 0.16
CA MET A 611 2.63 -0.12 0.72
C MET A 611 2.49 -0.09 2.24
N ALA A 612 2.45 -1.26 2.88
CA ALA A 612 2.27 -1.37 4.32
C ALA A 612 3.57 -1.28 5.12
N LYS A 613 4.73 -1.41 4.47
CA LYS A 613 6.04 -1.31 5.13
C LYS A 613 6.23 0.12 5.67
N PRO A 614 6.44 0.32 6.99
CA PRO A 614 6.77 1.64 7.52
C PRO A 614 8.09 2.15 6.96
N ASN A 615 8.22 3.47 6.78
CA ASN A 615 9.48 4.10 6.40
C ASN A 615 10.36 4.40 7.62
N GLN A 616 9.76 4.49 8.81
CA GLN A 616 10.45 4.70 10.08
C GLN A 616 9.78 3.84 11.16
N ILE A 617 10.58 3.12 11.93
CA ILE A 617 10.22 2.47 13.19
C ILE A 617 11.27 2.91 14.20
N ILE A 618 10.92 3.83 15.10
CA ILE A 618 11.87 4.45 16.02
C ILE A 618 11.56 4.04 17.45
N SER A 619 12.60 3.64 18.18
CA SER A 619 12.55 3.16 19.56
C SER A 619 13.95 3.31 20.18
N LEU A 620 14.31 2.56 21.23
CA LEU A 620 15.70 2.37 21.64
C LEU A 620 16.40 1.22 20.89
N MET A 621 15.67 0.45 20.07
CA MET A 621 16.15 -0.76 19.40
C MET A 621 16.39 -0.54 17.89
N THR A 622 17.34 -1.28 17.31
CA THR A 622 17.61 -1.38 15.87
C THR A 622 17.77 -2.84 15.45
N TYR A 623 17.57 -3.15 14.16
CA TYR A 623 17.52 -4.52 13.64
C TYR A 623 18.35 -4.67 12.37
N ASP A 624 19.34 -5.56 12.41
CA ASP A 624 20.23 -5.85 11.29
C ASP A 624 19.46 -6.32 10.04
N GLY A 625 19.95 -5.92 8.87
CA GLY A 625 19.31 -6.23 7.58
C GLY A 625 18.04 -5.44 7.28
N THR A 626 17.65 -4.48 8.14
CA THR A 626 16.52 -3.57 7.89
C THR A 626 17.01 -2.17 7.53
N ASP A 627 16.18 -1.43 6.79
CA ASP A 627 16.43 -0.08 6.27
C ASP A 627 15.59 1.01 6.95
N ASN A 628 14.74 0.63 7.91
CA ASN A 628 13.69 1.48 8.48
C ASN A 628 13.67 1.54 10.02
N THR A 629 14.53 0.82 10.74
CA THR A 629 14.60 0.89 12.22
C THR A 629 15.65 1.88 12.69
N LEU A 630 15.34 2.70 13.70
CA LEU A 630 16.26 3.68 14.29
C LEU A 630 16.20 3.64 15.82
N ALA A 631 17.38 3.73 16.46
CA ALA A 631 17.52 3.79 17.91
C ALA A 631 17.81 5.24 18.37
N LEU A 632 16.82 5.91 18.99
CA LEU A 632 16.94 7.30 19.48
C LEU A 632 16.52 7.40 20.96
N SER A 633 17.33 8.09 21.79
CA SER A 633 17.16 8.12 23.25
C SER A 633 15.93 8.89 23.75
N ASP A 634 15.30 9.71 22.92
CA ASP A 634 14.02 10.37 23.21
C ASP A 634 12.79 9.52 22.85
N HIS A 635 12.99 8.31 22.31
CA HIS A 635 11.97 7.29 22.07
C HIS A 635 12.03 6.17 23.12
N ALA A 636 12.36 6.53 24.36
CA ALA A 636 12.47 5.61 25.49
C ALA A 636 11.09 5.12 26.00
N ASP A 637 10.03 5.91 25.81
CA ASP A 637 8.69 5.68 26.33
C ASP A 637 7.67 5.17 25.28
N HIS A 638 8.04 5.10 23.99
CA HIS A 638 7.13 4.71 22.90
C HIS A 638 7.87 4.07 21.72
N ILE A 639 7.12 3.28 20.93
CA ILE A 639 7.48 2.95 19.55
C ILE A 639 6.80 3.98 18.65
N HIS A 640 7.60 4.72 17.88
CA HIS A 640 7.10 5.55 16.78
C HIS A 640 7.04 4.73 15.49
N VAL A 641 5.92 4.76 14.78
CA VAL A 641 5.77 4.14 13.45
C VAL A 641 5.36 5.20 12.44
N GLY A 642 6.28 5.52 11.51
CA GLY A 642 6.13 6.58 10.53
C GLY A 642 6.12 6.07 9.09
N PHE A 643 5.19 6.59 8.30
CA PHE A 643 5.16 6.49 6.85
C PHE A 643 5.58 7.82 6.24
N ARG A 644 6.31 7.81 5.11
CA ARG A 644 6.71 9.02 4.39
C ARG A 644 5.47 9.86 4.04
N PRO A 645 5.41 11.13 4.46
CA PRO A 645 4.40 12.08 4.05
C PRO A 645 5.03 13.17 3.18
N GLU A 646 4.73 13.17 1.88
CA GLU A 646 5.35 14.10 0.90
C GLU A 646 4.99 15.59 1.07
N TYR A 647 4.28 15.94 2.15
CA TYR A 647 4.02 17.34 2.55
C TYR A 647 5.10 17.93 3.47
N ALA A 648 6.16 17.17 3.81
CA ALA A 648 7.32 17.69 4.53
C ALA A 648 7.97 18.88 3.79
N ALA A 649 8.25 19.96 4.50
CA ALA A 649 8.44 21.26 3.87
C ALA A 649 9.87 21.54 3.36
N GLY A 650 9.94 22.30 2.27
CA GLY A 650 11.04 23.23 2.01
C GLY A 650 12.31 22.67 1.37
N THR A 651 12.97 21.69 1.99
CA THR A 651 14.40 21.42 1.72
C THR A 651 14.68 20.92 0.29
N PRO A 652 15.81 21.32 -0.34
CA PRO A 652 16.24 20.78 -1.63
C PRO A 652 16.50 19.26 -1.59
N ALA A 653 17.16 18.77 -0.54
CA ALA A 653 17.49 17.34 -0.39
C ALA A 653 16.24 16.43 -0.39
N ALA A 654 15.15 16.85 0.27
CA ALA A 654 13.88 16.11 0.24
C ALA A 654 13.21 16.12 -1.15
N LYS A 655 13.53 17.10 -2.01
CA LYS A 655 13.06 17.19 -3.41
C LYS A 655 13.95 16.43 -4.39
N GLU A 656 15.21 16.18 -4.05
CA GLU A 656 16.12 15.31 -4.83
C GLU A 656 15.83 13.83 -4.59
N LEU A 657 15.66 13.43 -3.32
CA LEU A 657 15.37 12.05 -2.92
C LEU A 657 14.00 11.53 -3.42
N ALA A 658 13.14 12.42 -3.93
CA ALA A 658 11.79 12.12 -4.41
C ALA A 658 11.71 11.74 -5.92
N SER A 659 12.84 11.62 -6.62
CA SER A 659 12.87 11.24 -8.04
C SER A 659 13.08 9.74 -8.26
N VAL A 660 12.05 8.94 -7.94
CA VAL A 660 12.03 7.48 -8.17
C VAL A 660 12.36 7.12 -9.63
N LEU A 661 11.81 7.90 -10.57
CA LEU A 661 12.00 7.78 -12.02
C LEU A 661 12.33 9.14 -12.63
N LYS A 662 13.22 9.17 -13.62
CA LYS A 662 13.45 10.34 -14.48
C LYS A 662 12.25 10.55 -15.44
N PRO A 663 11.96 11.76 -15.94
CA PRO A 663 10.79 12.05 -16.78
C PRO A 663 10.58 11.11 -17.98
N SER A 664 11.64 10.77 -18.73
CA SER A 664 11.59 9.83 -19.85
C SER A 664 11.29 8.38 -19.43
N GLN A 665 11.68 8.01 -18.21
CA GLN A 665 11.42 6.69 -17.65
C GLN A 665 9.96 6.54 -17.22
N TRP A 666 9.31 7.63 -16.81
CA TRP A 666 7.86 7.65 -16.60
C TRP A 666 7.08 7.46 -17.90
N VAL A 667 7.45 8.13 -19.00
CA VAL A 667 6.82 7.88 -20.32
C VAL A 667 6.90 6.39 -20.63
N LYS A 668 8.12 5.84 -20.57
CA LYS A 668 8.41 4.44 -20.84
C LYS A 668 7.67 3.44 -19.94
N LEU A 669 7.48 3.74 -18.65
CA LEU A 669 6.68 2.90 -17.76
C LEU A 669 5.20 2.93 -18.12
N ILE A 670 4.69 4.07 -18.56
CA ILE A 670 3.28 4.27 -18.84
C ILE A 670 2.91 3.66 -20.19
N ASP A 671 3.77 3.80 -21.20
CA ASP A 671 3.69 3.04 -22.44
C ASP A 671 3.72 1.53 -22.14
N ARG A 672 4.58 1.09 -21.22
CA ARG A 672 4.62 -0.31 -20.76
C ARG A 672 3.35 -0.74 -20.04
N LEU A 673 2.77 0.07 -19.15
CA LEU A 673 1.49 -0.22 -18.49
C LEU A 673 0.34 -0.31 -19.52
N GLY A 674 0.38 0.52 -20.57
CA GLY A 674 -0.56 0.44 -21.68
C GLY A 674 -0.43 -0.84 -22.53
N GLN A 675 0.78 -1.41 -22.57
CA GLN A 675 1.08 -2.71 -23.18
C GLN A 675 0.92 -3.90 -22.20
N ILE A 676 0.25 -3.72 -21.06
CA ILE A 676 -0.14 -4.81 -20.17
C ILE A 676 -1.60 -5.14 -20.45
N ASP A 677 -1.82 -6.20 -21.22
CA ASP A 677 -3.14 -6.80 -21.35
C ASP A 677 -3.67 -7.14 -19.95
N ASN A 678 -4.81 -6.54 -19.61
CA ASN A 678 -5.46 -6.82 -18.34
C ASN A 678 -6.30 -8.10 -18.47
N PRO A 679 -6.18 -9.04 -17.52
CA PRO A 679 -6.99 -10.25 -17.49
C PRO A 679 -8.48 -9.93 -17.29
N SER A 680 -9.35 -10.73 -17.92
CA SER A 680 -10.80 -10.60 -17.72
C SER A 680 -11.23 -11.34 -16.46
N VAL A 681 -11.93 -10.64 -15.56
CA VAL A 681 -12.39 -11.21 -14.28
C VAL A 681 -13.86 -11.57 -14.33
N ALA A 682 -14.21 -12.79 -13.92
CA ALA A 682 -15.59 -13.25 -13.92
C ALA A 682 -16.45 -12.48 -12.90
N THR A 683 -17.58 -11.94 -13.35
CA THR A 683 -18.54 -11.19 -12.52
C THR A 683 -19.55 -12.09 -11.79
N LYS A 684 -19.48 -13.41 -12.01
CA LYS A 684 -20.30 -14.44 -11.38
C LYS A 684 -19.41 -15.61 -10.95
N PRO A 685 -19.65 -16.23 -9.78
CA PRO A 685 -18.86 -17.37 -9.32
C PRO A 685 -18.85 -18.53 -10.32
N SER A 686 -17.70 -19.17 -10.50
CA SER A 686 -17.51 -20.29 -11.41
C SER A 686 -18.24 -21.56 -10.95
N LYS A 687 -18.32 -22.54 -11.85
CA LYS A 687 -18.82 -23.89 -11.53
C LYS A 687 -17.92 -24.68 -10.55
N TYR A 688 -16.73 -24.16 -10.26
CA TYR A 688 -15.77 -24.74 -9.31
C TYR A 688 -15.79 -24.04 -7.93
N ALA A 689 -16.63 -23.01 -7.78
CA ALA A 689 -16.73 -22.24 -6.53
C ALA A 689 -17.40 -23.05 -5.41
N ILE A 690 -16.68 -23.24 -4.30
CA ILE A 690 -17.19 -23.98 -3.13
C ILE A 690 -17.97 -23.01 -2.22
N THR A 691 -19.27 -23.24 -2.01
CA THR A 691 -20.07 -22.44 -1.08
C THR A 691 -19.56 -22.56 0.35
N VAL A 692 -19.37 -21.43 1.03
CA VAL A 692 -19.11 -21.37 2.47
C VAL A 692 -20.46 -21.33 3.20
N PRO A 693 -20.76 -22.25 4.13
CA PRO A 693 -21.95 -22.16 4.95
C PRO A 693 -21.89 -20.92 5.84
N VAL A 694 -22.84 -20.00 5.67
CA VAL A 694 -23.06 -18.91 6.63
C VAL A 694 -23.47 -19.53 7.96
N PRO A 695 -22.79 -19.22 9.09
CA PRO A 695 -23.26 -19.66 10.40
C PRO A 695 -24.67 -19.15 10.64
N ARG A 696 -25.64 -20.06 10.86
CA ARG A 696 -27.01 -19.66 11.20
C ARG A 696 -26.98 -18.87 12.50
N ALA A 697 -27.54 -17.66 12.47
CA ALA A 697 -27.76 -16.85 13.66
C ALA A 697 -28.90 -17.46 14.50
N SER A 698 -28.55 -18.48 15.30
CA SER A 698 -29.41 -19.26 16.19
C SER A 698 -30.52 -20.09 15.50
N THR A 699 -30.76 -21.30 16.01
CA THR A 699 -31.93 -22.13 15.67
C THR A 699 -33.07 -21.99 16.70
N ALA A 700 -33.09 -20.90 17.47
CA ALA A 700 -34.04 -20.65 18.57
C ALA A 700 -35.52 -20.55 18.17
N HIS A 701 -35.85 -20.54 16.87
CA HIS A 701 -37.23 -20.56 16.35
C HIS A 701 -37.47 -21.77 15.44
N ARG A 702 -37.07 -22.96 15.92
CA ARG A 702 -37.63 -24.25 15.47
C ARG A 702 -38.45 -24.83 16.62
N GLY A 703 -39.62 -24.23 16.85
CA GLY A 703 -40.46 -24.53 18.01
C GLY A 703 -41.49 -23.44 18.31
N ASP A 704 -42.09 -22.88 17.26
CA ASP A 704 -43.34 -22.10 17.22
C ASP A 704 -43.95 -22.33 15.82
#